data_AF-A0A6G3ZCL6-F1
#
_entry.id   AF-A0A6G3ZCL6-F1
#
_cell.length_a   1.000
_cell.length_b   1.000
_cell.length_c   1.000
_cell.angle_alpha   90.00
_cell.angle_beta   90.00
_cell.angle_gamma   90.00
#
_symmetry.space_group_name_H-M   'P 1'
#
loop_
_entity.id
_entity.type
_entity.pdbx_description
1 polymer ?
#
loop_
_entity_poly.entity_id
_entity_poly.type
_entity_poly.pdbx_seq_one_letter_code
_entity_poly.pdbx_strand_id
1 'polypeptide(L)'
;GGHRADEHVPGLGVGAGHLTERQQRVGRQSWDAQRSRDARQRITRRPARGHVVRLVLAPEGQLAHGRLPVPIRLNYDQMSDSGVYLGHMRDRIVGTSNAGAVTHATGVKAQSASFGLDEFGDPVVSRSGQRGATILEEAISAGKSTAVINSGFIAEPGTGAFLAEVESRRDVTAITAQILESGVDIILGGGEIHYLPVGTVGRFGQEGIREDGRNLLEEAEADGFTIVYDLEELQNIPEGTTQLLGVFAAEDTYNDNPEEQNQSLGLDNYGQLLPDGTPTNQPTVAQMLEAALPILSADPDGFMVVMEEEGSDNLGNDNNARGALEAILRADDALGVAMDFIREQDPNTLLITAADSEAGGVQVWQPTPFGPALPETIDQPVTLPVNPTDTETFQNPVDGAEGRVPPLTTFAAQPSLDGEMGNFVAAWAGTPDFAGSVVAKTYGMNADLLNSTVDNTDIYQIMYQTLFGLDSLPDYQDGTNEGDVLVGAEADDVIVAFGGDDTVAGDLQNDVIYGSDGDDVLRGDLNSRNSQVGIGGDDIIYGGRGSDRIGGKGGNDVLFGEDGNDQLWGDDGDDILRGGLGNDALTGDDASGGQGSDTFVLAVGEGTDTIVDFQVGVDVIGLADGLTLGDLSFSGNSIFVSDEALAVLEGVNTSTLGAESFVTIG
;
A
#
# COMPACT_ATOMS: atom_id res chain seq x y z
N GLY A 1 -11.55 60.62 -0.36
CA GLY A 1 -11.30 60.91 -1.79
C GLY A 1 -9.85 60.61 -2.11
N GLY A 2 -9.45 60.38 -3.37
CA GLY A 2 -10.29 60.34 -4.57
C GLY A 2 -9.69 61.13 -5.74
N HIS A 3 -8.87 60.44 -6.55
CA HIS A 3 -8.36 60.73 -7.91
C HIS A 3 -7.70 59.39 -8.34
N ARG A 4 -7.91 58.73 -9.48
CA ARG A 4 -8.28 59.08 -10.87
C ARG A 4 -7.30 60.03 -11.58
N ALA A 5 -6.80 59.74 -12.80
CA ALA A 5 -6.86 58.52 -13.64
C ALA A 5 -5.94 58.71 -14.88
N ASP A 6 -5.83 57.69 -15.75
CA ASP A 6 -5.65 57.80 -17.23
C ASP A 6 -4.29 58.37 -17.78
N GLU A 7 -3.79 58.10 -18.99
CA GLU A 7 -4.32 57.35 -20.17
C GLU A 7 -3.23 56.97 -21.23
N HIS A 8 -3.62 56.14 -22.22
CA HIS A 8 -3.22 56.13 -23.66
C HIS A 8 -1.98 55.36 -24.21
N VAL A 9 -2.18 54.85 -25.45
CA VAL A 9 -1.30 54.03 -26.32
C VAL A 9 -1.52 54.45 -27.79
N PRO A 10 -0.49 54.65 -28.63
CA PRO A 10 -0.27 53.79 -29.82
C PRO A 10 1.24 53.57 -30.17
N GLY A 11 1.67 52.65 -31.03
CA GLY A 11 0.93 51.73 -31.91
C GLY A 11 1.21 52.00 -33.41
N LEU A 12 2.25 51.35 -33.98
CA LEU A 12 2.64 51.28 -35.42
C LEU A 12 3.94 50.43 -35.51
N GLY A 13 4.26 49.63 -36.53
CA GLY A 13 3.51 49.23 -37.74
C GLY A 13 4.24 48.10 -38.52
N VAL A 14 3.48 47.30 -39.28
CA VAL A 14 3.86 46.02 -39.93
C VAL A 14 4.94 46.16 -41.03
N GLY A 15 5.77 45.13 -41.24
CA GLY A 15 6.63 44.99 -42.44
C GLY A 15 7.14 43.57 -42.69
N ALA A 16 6.43 42.78 -43.52
CA ALA A 16 6.83 41.43 -43.93
C ALA A 16 7.55 41.40 -45.30
N GLY A 17 8.44 40.42 -45.52
CA GLY A 17 9.14 40.22 -46.79
C GLY A 17 9.69 38.79 -46.94
N HIS A 18 9.44 38.16 -48.08
CA HIS A 18 9.61 36.71 -48.30
C HIS A 18 10.78 36.36 -49.24
N LEU A 19 11.30 35.13 -49.07
CA LEU A 19 11.96 34.26 -50.06
C LEU A 19 13.32 34.69 -50.66
N THR A 20 14.31 33.79 -50.57
CA THR A 20 14.77 32.99 -51.73
C THR A 20 15.69 31.82 -51.33
N GLU A 21 15.69 30.75 -52.13
CA GLU A 21 16.58 29.59 -51.99
C GLU A 21 17.99 29.85 -52.58
N ARG A 22 19.06 29.23 -52.05
CA ARG A 22 19.73 28.01 -52.63
C ARG A 22 21.16 27.74 -52.12
N GLN A 23 21.35 26.49 -51.70
CA GLN A 23 22.51 25.61 -51.96
C GLN A 23 23.95 26.14 -51.81
N GLN A 24 24.67 25.57 -50.84
CA GLN A 24 25.81 24.70 -51.17
C GLN A 24 26.01 23.59 -50.12
N ARG A 25 26.38 22.39 -50.58
CA ARG A 25 26.71 21.22 -49.73
C ARG A 25 28.23 21.10 -49.56
N VAL A 26 28.66 20.60 -48.39
CA VAL A 26 29.65 19.53 -48.10
C VAL A 26 30.09 19.68 -46.62
N GLY A 27 30.15 18.66 -45.76
CA GLY A 27 29.70 17.27 -45.89
C GLY A 27 30.68 16.23 -45.30
N ARG A 28 30.39 15.71 -44.10
CA ARG A 28 30.83 14.41 -43.51
C ARG A 28 30.16 14.26 -42.13
N GLN A 29 29.30 13.26 -41.93
CA GLN A 29 29.61 11.92 -41.41
C GLN A 29 30.06 11.98 -39.94
N SER A 30 29.18 11.71 -38.96
CA SER A 30 28.60 10.39 -38.59
C SER A 30 29.63 9.48 -37.93
N TRP A 31 29.42 9.18 -36.64
CA TRP A 31 30.11 8.13 -35.89
C TRP A 31 29.07 7.28 -35.18
N ASP A 32 29.06 5.99 -35.49
CA ASP A 32 28.18 4.97 -34.92
C ASP A 32 28.53 4.74 -33.43
N ALA A 33 27.58 4.46 -32.52
CA ALA A 33 26.57 3.42 -32.57
C ALA A 33 27.15 1.98 -32.58
N GLN A 34 28.16 1.71 -31.74
CA GLN A 34 28.72 0.36 -31.59
C GLN A 34 29.24 0.01 -30.17
N ARG A 35 28.29 -0.26 -29.25
CA ARG A 35 28.39 -0.99 -27.96
C ARG A 35 26.96 -1.07 -27.38
N SER A 36 26.39 -2.21 -26.99
CA SER A 36 26.79 -3.61 -27.18
C SER A 36 25.56 -4.49 -27.41
N ARG A 37 25.32 -4.89 -28.68
CA ARG A 37 24.36 -5.96 -29.02
C ARG A 37 25.15 -7.25 -29.25
N ASP A 38 25.33 -8.06 -28.20
CA ASP A 38 25.66 -9.50 -28.28
C ASP A 38 25.66 -10.14 -26.87
N ALA A 39 24.48 -10.15 -26.22
CA ALA A 39 24.26 -10.87 -24.96
C ALA A 39 22.84 -11.44 -24.78
N ARG A 40 21.94 -11.31 -25.79
CA ARG A 40 20.61 -11.94 -25.76
C ARG A 40 20.71 -13.43 -26.08
N GLN A 41 21.24 -14.23 -25.15
CA GLN A 41 20.89 -15.65 -25.11
C GLN A 41 19.39 -15.75 -24.88
N ARG A 42 18.71 -16.64 -25.62
CA ARG A 42 17.32 -16.99 -25.33
C ARG A 42 17.27 -17.85 -24.07
N ILE A 43 17.23 -17.20 -22.91
CA ILE A 43 16.58 -17.80 -21.74
C ILE A 43 15.11 -17.96 -22.13
N THR A 44 14.62 -19.19 -22.16
CA THR A 44 13.18 -19.44 -22.17
C THR A 44 12.65 -18.98 -20.83
N ARG A 45 11.91 -17.85 -20.77
CA ARG A 45 11.20 -17.40 -19.54
C ARG A 45 10.45 -18.63 -19.00
N ARG A 46 10.80 -19.04 -17.78
CA ARG A 46 9.94 -19.89 -16.93
C ARG A 46 8.89 -18.97 -16.29
N PRO A 47 7.79 -19.50 -15.71
CA PRO A 47 6.96 -18.69 -14.82
C PRO A 47 7.82 -17.98 -13.76
N ALA A 48 7.40 -16.78 -13.38
CA ALA A 48 8.11 -15.95 -12.43
C ALA A 48 8.12 -16.60 -11.03
N ARG A 49 9.19 -16.35 -10.28
CA ARG A 49 9.41 -16.79 -8.90
C ARG A 49 10.18 -15.69 -8.19
N GLY A 50 9.46 -14.61 -7.92
CA GLY A 50 9.96 -13.50 -7.13
C GLY A 50 9.46 -13.63 -5.70
N HIS A 51 10.31 -13.25 -4.76
CA HIS A 51 10.04 -13.25 -3.33
C HIS A 51 10.37 -11.85 -2.78
N VAL A 52 9.63 -11.38 -1.76
CA VAL A 52 9.77 -10.01 -1.23
C VAL A 52 9.77 -10.02 0.30
N VAL A 53 10.73 -9.29 0.91
CA VAL A 53 10.85 -9.07 2.35
C VAL A 53 11.12 -7.58 2.61
N ARG A 54 10.54 -6.99 3.66
CA ARG A 54 10.69 -5.55 3.98
C ARG A 54 10.91 -5.25 5.48
N LEU A 55 11.92 -4.42 5.83
CA LEU A 55 12.09 -3.59 7.07
C LEU A 55 13.47 -2.82 7.05
N VAL A 56 13.99 -2.23 8.15
CA VAL A 56 15.15 -1.29 8.28
C VAL A 56 16.22 -1.82 9.29
N LEU A 57 17.49 -1.35 9.30
CA LEU A 57 18.67 -2.06 9.92
C LEU A 57 19.66 -1.21 10.81
N ALA A 58 20.56 -1.85 11.60
CA ALA A 58 21.61 -1.35 12.55
C ALA A 58 22.84 -2.33 12.75
N PRO A 59 23.60 -2.49 13.91
CA PRO A 59 23.76 -3.81 14.62
C PRO A 59 24.47 -3.79 16.03
N GLU A 60 24.72 -4.96 16.64
CA GLU A 60 25.63 -5.18 17.81
C GLU A 60 27.04 -5.79 17.49
N GLY A 61 27.98 -5.79 18.45
CA GLY A 61 29.20 -6.65 18.39
C GLY A 61 30.46 -6.20 19.18
N GLN A 62 30.82 -6.88 20.27
CA GLN A 62 31.96 -6.50 21.14
C GLN A 62 33.39 -6.81 20.63
N LEU A 63 34.36 -6.02 21.13
CA LEU A 63 35.74 -5.95 20.66
C LEU A 63 36.73 -6.96 21.30
N ALA A 64 37.64 -7.50 20.49
CA ALA A 64 38.85 -8.19 20.97
C ALA A 64 40.13 -7.79 20.21
N HIS A 65 41.15 -7.38 20.99
CA HIS A 65 42.56 -7.24 20.60
C HIS A 65 42.96 -6.28 19.45
N GLY A 66 43.20 -5.01 19.82
CA GLY A 66 44.49 -4.36 19.51
C GLY A 66 44.73 -3.91 18.06
N ARG A 67 43.69 -3.83 17.23
CA ARG A 67 43.67 -2.97 16.04
C ARG A 67 42.87 -1.70 16.37
N LEU A 68 43.07 -0.64 15.58
CA LEU A 68 42.08 0.44 15.53
C LEU A 68 40.72 -0.19 15.19
N PRO A 69 39.60 0.24 15.82
CA PRO A 69 38.31 -0.32 15.51
C PRO A 69 38.03 -0.12 14.01
N VAL A 70 37.73 -1.21 13.33
CA VAL A 70 36.96 -1.12 12.09
C VAL A 70 35.60 -0.59 12.52
N PRO A 71 35.03 0.45 11.89
CA PRO A 71 33.67 0.87 12.18
C PRO A 71 32.76 -0.35 12.06
N ILE A 72 32.00 -0.63 13.12
CA ILE A 72 30.90 -1.59 13.05
C ILE A 72 29.96 -0.99 12.01
N ARG A 73 29.87 -1.65 10.85
CA ARG A 73 28.95 -1.25 9.79
C ARG A 73 27.61 -1.86 10.07
N LEU A 74 26.57 -1.07 9.87
CA LEU A 74 25.22 -1.59 9.98
C LEU A 74 25.00 -2.68 8.90
N ASN A 75 24.09 -3.65 9.06
CA ASN A 75 23.64 -4.40 7.88
C ASN A 75 22.94 -3.43 6.89
N TYR A 76 22.36 -2.33 7.42
CA TYR A 76 21.91 -1.17 6.65
C TYR A 76 23.02 -0.58 5.76
N ASP A 77 24.26 -0.56 6.24
CA ASP A 77 25.44 -0.06 5.51
C ASP A 77 26.01 -1.08 4.51
N GLN A 78 25.36 -2.25 4.40
CA GLN A 78 25.73 -3.36 3.53
C GLN A 78 24.65 -3.67 2.47
N MET A 79 23.45 -3.11 2.60
CA MET A 79 22.47 -3.02 1.51
C MET A 79 23.06 -2.26 0.31
N SER A 80 22.65 -2.61 -0.91
CA SER A 80 23.39 -2.23 -2.12
C SER A 80 23.02 -0.84 -2.63
N ASP A 81 21.74 -0.47 -2.54
CA ASP A 81 21.16 0.70 -3.18
C ASP A 81 20.30 1.50 -2.18
N SER A 82 20.11 2.80 -2.42
CA SER A 82 19.48 3.71 -1.46
C SER A 82 18.82 4.93 -2.12
N GLY A 83 17.60 5.27 -1.70
CA GLY A 83 16.83 6.42 -2.17
C GLY A 83 16.43 7.37 -1.03
N VAL A 84 16.47 8.68 -1.28
CA VAL A 84 15.86 9.69 -0.39
C VAL A 84 14.35 9.64 -0.59
N TYR A 85 13.61 9.36 0.47
CA TYR A 85 12.21 8.93 0.40
C TYR A 85 11.22 10.06 0.70
N LEU A 86 10.13 10.14 -0.08
CA LEU A 86 9.10 11.19 0.01
C LEU A 86 7.79 10.66 0.63
N GLY A 87 7.78 10.56 1.96
CA GLY A 87 6.65 10.05 2.75
C GLY A 87 5.48 11.02 2.97
N HIS A 88 5.12 11.86 2.00
CA HIS A 88 3.95 12.74 2.13
C HIS A 88 2.66 12.04 1.69
N MET A 89 1.57 12.32 2.39
CA MET A 89 0.21 11.83 2.13
C MET A 89 -0.51 12.69 1.08
N ARG A 90 -1.70 12.29 0.62
CA ARG A 90 -2.54 13.08 -0.31
C ARG A 90 -2.95 14.44 0.26
N ASP A 91 -3.21 14.51 1.56
CA ASP A 91 -3.69 15.70 2.28
C ASP A 91 -2.58 16.51 3.00
N ARG A 92 -1.43 15.90 3.32
CA ARG A 92 -0.41 16.53 4.19
C ARG A 92 1.05 16.08 3.95
N ILE A 93 1.98 16.97 4.27
CA ILE A 93 3.44 16.80 4.08
C ILE A 93 4.07 15.74 5.00
N VAL A 94 3.50 15.53 6.19
CA VAL A 94 4.01 14.60 7.21
C VAL A 94 3.26 13.27 7.06
N GLY A 95 3.95 12.12 7.03
CA GLY A 95 3.29 10.81 7.02
C GLY A 95 2.47 10.54 8.28
N THR A 96 1.54 9.58 8.25
CA THR A 96 1.11 8.82 9.45
C THR A 96 1.53 7.38 9.25
N SER A 97 1.68 6.63 10.34
CA SER A 97 1.91 5.19 10.22
C SER A 97 0.79 4.49 9.42
N ASN A 98 -0.48 4.77 9.75
CA ASN A 98 -1.62 4.18 9.03
C ASN A 98 -1.68 4.50 7.53
N ALA A 99 -1.67 5.76 7.11
CA ALA A 99 -1.80 6.10 5.69
C ALA A 99 -0.49 5.88 4.91
N GLY A 100 0.66 5.92 5.59
CA GLY A 100 1.93 5.50 5.03
C GLY A 100 1.94 4.01 4.71
N ALA A 101 1.51 3.16 5.65
CA ALA A 101 1.34 1.73 5.45
C ALA A 101 0.35 1.40 4.33
N VAL A 102 -0.85 2.03 4.31
CA VAL A 102 -1.80 1.90 3.19
C VAL A 102 -1.12 2.25 1.86
N THR A 103 -0.37 3.36 1.80
CA THR A 103 0.34 3.76 0.56
C THR A 103 1.37 2.72 0.09
N HIS A 104 1.96 1.93 1.00
CA HIS A 104 2.84 0.81 0.62
C HIS A 104 2.08 -0.45 0.23
N ALA A 105 0.90 -0.66 0.82
CA ALA A 105 0.03 -1.80 0.58
C ALA A 105 -0.72 -1.70 -0.76
N THR A 106 -1.11 -0.49 -1.16
CA THR A 106 -1.91 -0.23 -2.38
C THR A 106 -1.13 0.50 -3.47
N GLY A 107 -0.02 1.17 -3.15
CA GLY A 107 0.78 1.92 -4.13
C GLY A 107 0.23 3.27 -4.56
N VAL A 108 -0.78 3.79 -3.85
CA VAL A 108 -1.44 5.07 -4.15
C VAL A 108 -1.44 5.99 -2.93
N LYS A 109 -1.49 7.31 -3.13
CA LYS A 109 -1.40 8.28 -2.02
C LYS A 109 -2.68 8.27 -1.18
N ALA A 110 -2.65 7.61 -0.02
CA ALA A 110 -3.74 7.66 0.93
C ALA A 110 -3.86 9.05 1.62
N GLN A 111 -5.07 9.39 2.11
CA GLN A 111 -5.24 10.49 3.06
C GLN A 111 -4.80 10.09 4.46
N SER A 112 -4.28 11.02 5.26
CA SER A 112 -3.57 10.73 6.51
C SER A 112 -4.36 10.01 7.62
N ALA A 113 -5.69 9.96 7.53
CA ALA A 113 -6.55 9.20 8.44
C ALA A 113 -6.84 7.75 7.97
N SER A 114 -6.53 7.42 6.71
CA SER A 114 -6.87 6.16 6.05
C SER A 114 -6.30 4.92 6.74
N PHE A 115 -7.10 3.86 6.74
CA PHE A 115 -6.71 2.48 7.04
C PHE A 115 -7.51 1.59 6.08
N GLY A 116 -7.03 1.42 4.84
CA GLY A 116 -7.70 0.70 3.74
C GLY A 116 -8.76 1.52 2.97
N LEU A 117 -9.47 2.43 3.65
CA LEU A 117 -10.52 3.27 3.06
C LEU A 117 -10.02 4.65 2.59
N ASP A 118 -10.71 5.25 1.62
CA ASP A 118 -10.40 6.55 1.03
C ASP A 118 -11.00 7.74 1.81
N GLU A 119 -11.20 8.90 1.16
CA GLU A 119 -11.77 10.10 1.78
C GLU A 119 -13.31 10.18 1.79
N PHE A 120 -13.98 9.27 1.09
CA PHE A 120 -15.44 9.08 1.08
C PHE A 120 -15.85 7.94 2.02
N GLY A 121 -14.92 7.02 2.31
CA GLY A 121 -15.13 5.81 3.10
C GLY A 121 -15.25 4.55 2.26
N ASP A 122 -14.94 4.62 0.96
CA ASP A 122 -14.92 3.49 0.05
C ASP A 122 -13.53 2.81 0.03
N PRO A 123 -13.43 1.51 -0.29
CA PRO A 123 -12.15 0.82 -0.38
C PRO A 123 -11.21 1.44 -1.42
N VAL A 124 -9.94 1.67 -1.02
CA VAL A 124 -8.91 2.27 -1.89
C VAL A 124 -8.66 1.38 -3.12
N VAL A 125 -8.69 1.99 -4.30
CA VAL A 125 -8.20 1.37 -5.54
C VAL A 125 -6.68 1.35 -5.51
N SER A 126 -6.09 0.16 -5.59
CA SER A 126 -4.63 0.00 -5.66
C SER A 126 -4.08 0.22 -7.06
N ARG A 127 -2.77 0.40 -7.17
CA ARG A 127 -2.08 0.68 -8.45
C ARG A 127 -2.07 -0.50 -9.43
N SER A 128 -2.48 -1.70 -9.01
CA SER A 128 -2.79 -2.81 -9.93
C SER A 128 -4.18 -2.71 -10.57
N GLY A 129 -4.98 -1.69 -10.20
CA GLY A 129 -6.35 -1.49 -10.69
C GLY A 129 -7.42 -2.17 -9.84
N GLN A 130 -7.08 -2.72 -8.66
CA GLN A 130 -8.03 -3.47 -7.84
C GLN A 130 -8.59 -2.63 -6.68
N ARG A 131 -9.91 -2.36 -6.69
CA ARG A 131 -10.63 -1.73 -5.57
C ARG A 131 -10.61 -2.66 -4.34
N GLY A 132 -10.08 -2.18 -3.21
CA GLY A 132 -10.09 -2.90 -1.94
C GLY A 132 -9.15 -4.10 -1.86
N ALA A 133 -8.06 -4.13 -2.65
CA ALA A 133 -7.05 -5.18 -2.59
C ALA A 133 -5.63 -4.62 -2.52
N THR A 134 -4.88 -5.06 -1.51
CA THR A 134 -3.46 -4.75 -1.32
C THR A 134 -2.56 -5.78 -2.00
N ILE A 135 -1.28 -5.44 -2.17
CA ILE A 135 -0.25 -6.34 -2.70
C ILE A 135 -0.13 -7.68 -1.96
N LEU A 136 -0.50 -7.73 -0.67
CA LEU A 136 -0.43 -8.95 0.13
C LEU A 136 -1.66 -9.84 -0.09
N GLU A 137 -2.86 -9.26 -0.23
CA GLU A 137 -4.08 -9.97 -0.62
C GLU A 137 -4.02 -10.44 -2.08
N GLU A 138 -3.38 -9.66 -2.95
CA GLU A 138 -3.02 -10.09 -4.31
C GLU A 138 -2.02 -11.25 -4.30
N ALA A 139 -1.10 -11.31 -3.32
CA ALA A 139 -0.17 -12.42 -3.16
C ALA A 139 -0.87 -13.70 -2.68
N ILE A 140 -1.78 -13.59 -1.70
CA ILE A 140 -2.66 -14.67 -1.23
C ILE A 140 -3.53 -15.18 -2.38
N SER A 141 -4.16 -14.28 -3.13
CA SER A 141 -5.00 -14.60 -4.29
C SER A 141 -4.23 -15.26 -5.44
N ALA A 142 -2.96 -14.91 -5.62
CA ALA A 142 -2.04 -15.58 -6.53
C ALA A 142 -1.52 -16.94 -6.02
N GLY A 143 -1.91 -17.36 -4.81
CA GLY A 143 -1.55 -18.64 -4.21
C GLY A 143 -0.10 -18.74 -3.74
N LYS A 144 0.48 -17.62 -3.30
CA LYS A 144 1.83 -17.53 -2.73
C LYS A 144 1.77 -17.55 -1.21
N SER A 145 2.73 -18.19 -0.54
CA SER A 145 2.84 -18.10 0.92
C SER A 145 3.08 -16.67 1.43
N THR A 146 2.46 -16.30 2.54
CA THR A 146 2.48 -14.92 3.06
C THR A 146 2.66 -14.84 4.57
N ALA A 147 3.25 -13.73 5.05
CA ALA A 147 3.43 -13.48 6.48
C ALA A 147 3.30 -12.01 6.86
N VAL A 148 2.71 -11.77 8.03
CA VAL A 148 2.78 -10.52 8.80
C VAL A 148 3.52 -10.74 10.13
N ILE A 149 4.49 -9.87 10.43
CA ILE A 149 5.35 -9.96 11.62
C ILE A 149 5.42 -8.59 12.30
N ASN A 150 5.05 -8.44 13.57
CA ASN A 150 5.12 -7.16 14.30
C ASN A 150 5.74 -7.32 15.70
N SER A 151 6.57 -6.36 16.13
CA SER A 151 7.00 -6.24 17.53
C SER A 151 5.88 -5.74 18.46
N GLY A 152 4.96 -4.94 17.93
CA GLY A 152 3.75 -4.48 18.63
C GLY A 152 2.62 -5.50 18.54
N PHE A 153 1.40 -5.10 18.87
CA PHE A 153 0.21 -5.89 18.54
C PHE A 153 -0.05 -5.87 17.02
N ILE A 154 -0.54 -6.99 16.46
CA ILE A 154 -0.59 -7.20 14.99
C ILE A 154 -1.46 -6.19 14.21
N ALA A 155 -2.37 -5.50 14.90
CA ALA A 155 -3.26 -4.49 14.33
C ALA A 155 -2.65 -3.08 14.23
N GLU A 156 -1.41 -2.86 14.68
CA GLU A 156 -0.66 -1.65 14.31
C GLU A 156 -0.35 -1.65 12.80
N PRO A 157 -0.17 -0.47 12.18
CA PRO A 157 -0.64 -0.32 10.80
C PRO A 157 0.29 -0.86 9.73
N GLY A 158 1.61 -0.90 9.95
CA GLY A 158 2.54 -1.42 8.94
C GLY A 158 2.43 -2.92 8.73
N THR A 159 1.82 -3.67 9.67
CA THR A 159 1.23 -4.99 9.38
C THR A 159 -0.26 -4.94 9.05
N GLY A 160 -1.06 -4.20 9.81
CA GLY A 160 -2.53 -4.29 9.73
C GLY A 160 -3.14 -3.72 8.44
N ALA A 161 -2.58 -2.65 7.89
CA ALA A 161 -3.08 -2.01 6.66
C ALA A 161 -2.73 -2.78 5.37
N PHE A 162 -2.12 -3.98 5.48
CA PHE A 162 -1.90 -4.92 4.38
C PHE A 162 -2.93 -6.05 4.33
N LEU A 163 -3.86 -6.14 5.29
CA LEU A 163 -4.86 -7.23 5.40
C LEU A 163 -6.19 -6.78 6.03
N ALA A 164 -6.45 -5.47 6.12
CA ALA A 164 -7.65 -4.94 6.75
C ALA A 164 -8.00 -3.50 6.34
N GLU A 165 -9.30 -3.22 6.27
CA GLU A 165 -9.90 -1.90 6.05
C GLU A 165 -10.90 -1.53 7.16
N VAL A 166 -10.81 -0.29 7.67
CA VAL A 166 -11.67 0.24 8.74
C VAL A 166 -11.79 1.78 8.71
N GLU A 167 -12.91 2.32 9.20
CA GLU A 167 -13.09 3.78 9.42
C GLU A 167 -12.07 4.36 10.42
N SER A 168 -11.47 3.52 11.28
CA SER A 168 -10.72 3.95 12.47
C SER A 168 -9.62 2.95 12.83
N ARG A 169 -8.35 3.38 12.82
CA ARG A 169 -7.19 2.56 13.29
C ARG A 169 -7.27 2.14 14.76
N ARG A 170 -8.29 2.57 15.51
CA ARG A 170 -8.53 2.14 16.90
C ARG A 170 -9.43 0.92 16.99
N ASP A 171 -9.95 0.46 15.87
CA ASP A 171 -10.90 -0.65 15.81
C ASP A 171 -10.11 -1.97 15.74
N VAL A 172 -9.12 -2.09 16.64
CA VAL A 172 -8.06 -3.11 16.64
C VAL A 172 -8.60 -4.54 16.69
N THR A 173 -9.77 -4.74 17.28
CA THR A 173 -10.48 -6.04 17.27
C THR A 173 -11.11 -6.37 15.92
N ALA A 174 -11.53 -5.38 15.13
CA ALA A 174 -11.94 -5.60 13.74
C ALA A 174 -10.71 -5.89 12.87
N ILE A 175 -9.64 -5.10 13.01
CA ILE A 175 -8.38 -5.28 12.27
C ILE A 175 -7.77 -6.67 12.56
N THR A 176 -7.63 -7.09 13.82
CA THR A 176 -7.13 -8.45 14.16
C THR A 176 -8.03 -9.58 13.65
N ALA A 177 -9.34 -9.34 13.47
CA ALA A 177 -10.23 -10.32 12.85
C ALA A 177 -9.99 -10.44 11.33
N GLN A 178 -9.95 -9.30 10.62
CA GLN A 178 -9.66 -9.25 9.18
C GLN A 178 -8.29 -9.86 8.86
N ILE A 179 -7.24 -9.54 9.63
CA ILE A 179 -5.91 -10.16 9.48
C ILE A 179 -5.98 -11.70 9.55
N LEU A 180 -6.72 -12.27 10.52
CA LEU A 180 -6.85 -13.73 10.65
C LEU A 180 -7.72 -14.34 9.54
N GLU A 181 -8.75 -13.63 9.09
CA GLU A 181 -9.70 -14.08 8.07
C GLU A 181 -9.17 -13.93 6.62
N SER A 182 -8.14 -13.09 6.42
CA SER A 182 -7.54 -12.78 5.11
C SER A 182 -6.97 -13.98 4.34
N GLY A 183 -6.63 -15.07 5.02
CA GLY A 183 -5.95 -16.23 4.44
C GLY A 183 -4.42 -16.18 4.48
N VAL A 184 -3.81 -15.20 5.17
CA VAL A 184 -2.36 -15.16 5.41
C VAL A 184 -1.87 -16.41 6.16
N ASP A 185 -0.74 -17.01 5.76
CA ASP A 185 -0.26 -18.25 6.38
C ASP A 185 0.34 -18.03 7.78
N ILE A 186 1.07 -16.93 7.96
CA ILE A 186 1.87 -16.69 9.17
C ILE A 186 1.56 -15.31 9.77
N ILE A 187 1.20 -15.33 11.05
CA ILE A 187 0.88 -14.14 11.85
C ILE A 187 1.73 -14.18 13.11
N LEU A 188 2.67 -13.25 13.29
CA LEU A 188 3.58 -13.26 14.45
C LEU A 188 3.63 -11.87 15.12
N GLY A 189 3.17 -11.75 16.37
CA GLY A 189 3.27 -10.50 17.11
C GLY A 189 2.62 -10.51 18.49
N GLY A 190 2.26 -9.33 19.00
CA GLY A 190 1.53 -9.16 20.25
C GLY A 190 0.00 -9.15 20.10
N GLY A 191 -0.68 -8.70 21.16
CA GLY A 191 -2.10 -8.36 21.12
C GLY A 191 -3.09 -9.45 21.55
N GLU A 192 -2.73 -10.37 22.46
CA GLU A 192 -3.63 -11.44 22.96
C GLU A 192 -5.04 -10.93 23.31
N ILE A 193 -5.16 -9.73 23.89
CA ILE A 193 -6.47 -9.17 24.28
C ILE A 193 -7.38 -8.82 23.10
N HIS A 194 -6.83 -8.63 21.89
CA HIS A 194 -7.59 -8.35 20.66
C HIS A 194 -8.22 -9.62 20.04
N TYR A 195 -7.65 -10.79 20.33
CA TYR A 195 -8.20 -12.09 19.94
C TYR A 195 -9.28 -12.60 20.90
N LEU A 196 -9.24 -12.19 22.18
CA LEU A 196 -10.07 -12.74 23.26
C LEU A 196 -11.34 -11.93 23.57
N PRO A 197 -12.47 -12.58 23.90
CA PRO A 197 -13.70 -11.89 24.28
C PRO A 197 -13.68 -11.40 25.74
N VAL A 198 -14.47 -10.35 26.00
CA VAL A 198 -14.69 -9.82 27.37
C VAL A 198 -15.19 -10.93 28.30
N GLY A 199 -14.56 -11.05 29.47
CA GLY A 199 -14.75 -12.14 30.42
C GLY A 199 -13.75 -13.30 30.31
N THR A 200 -12.92 -13.34 29.26
CA THR A 200 -11.84 -14.33 29.09
C THR A 200 -10.48 -13.69 29.40
N VAL A 201 -9.62 -14.42 30.11
CA VAL A 201 -8.26 -13.98 30.48
C VAL A 201 -7.25 -14.96 29.89
N GLY A 202 -6.27 -14.44 29.14
CA GLY A 202 -5.30 -15.22 28.39
C GLY A 202 -4.04 -15.64 29.15
N ARG A 203 -3.03 -16.14 28.43
CA ARG A 203 -1.72 -16.58 28.95
C ARG A 203 -0.95 -15.43 29.59
N PHE A 204 -1.05 -14.22 29.05
CA PHE A 204 -0.42 -13.02 29.62
C PHE A 204 -1.26 -12.39 30.75
N GLY A 205 -2.48 -12.87 30.97
CA GLY A 205 -3.29 -12.57 32.15
C GLY A 205 -4.02 -11.24 32.16
N GLN A 206 -4.05 -10.52 31.03
CA GLN A 206 -5.00 -9.45 30.79
C GLN A 206 -6.35 -10.02 30.29
N GLU A 207 -7.43 -9.26 30.47
CA GLU A 207 -8.77 -9.64 30.01
C GLU A 207 -8.97 -9.21 28.55
N GLY A 208 -9.59 -10.09 27.75
CA GLY A 208 -9.91 -9.81 26.35
C GLY A 208 -10.87 -8.64 26.18
N ILE A 209 -10.76 -7.91 25.07
CA ILE A 209 -11.54 -6.69 24.81
C ILE A 209 -12.60 -6.84 23.72
N ARG A 210 -12.78 -8.02 23.09
CA ARG A 210 -13.82 -8.18 22.06
C ARG A 210 -15.22 -8.20 22.66
N GLU A 211 -16.07 -7.26 22.22
CA GLU A 211 -17.49 -7.21 22.61
C GLU A 211 -18.41 -8.12 21.77
N ASP A 212 -17.93 -8.65 20.64
CA ASP A 212 -18.67 -9.55 19.75
C ASP A 212 -18.87 -10.98 20.32
N GLY A 213 -18.05 -11.37 21.30
CA GLY A 213 -18.06 -12.69 21.93
C GLY A 213 -17.31 -13.77 21.15
N ARG A 214 -16.57 -13.42 20.08
CA ARG A 214 -15.68 -14.34 19.35
C ARG A 214 -14.42 -14.66 20.16
N ASN A 215 -13.81 -15.81 19.89
CA ASN A 215 -12.48 -16.14 20.43
C ASN A 215 -11.60 -16.56 19.27
N LEU A 216 -10.87 -15.59 18.72
CA LEU A 216 -10.07 -15.77 17.52
C LEU A 216 -8.93 -16.80 17.70
N LEU A 217 -8.51 -17.10 18.94
CA LEU A 217 -7.53 -18.17 19.18
C LEU A 217 -8.16 -19.57 19.07
N GLU A 218 -9.42 -19.74 19.50
CA GLU A 218 -10.18 -20.99 19.28
C GLU A 218 -10.58 -21.17 17.81
N GLU A 219 -10.84 -20.07 17.11
CA GLU A 219 -11.15 -20.06 15.67
C GLU A 219 -9.87 -20.39 14.85
N ALA A 220 -8.72 -19.77 15.14
CA ALA A 220 -7.45 -20.10 14.50
C ALA A 220 -6.99 -21.56 14.71
N GLU A 221 -7.14 -22.14 15.91
CA GLU A 221 -6.84 -23.56 16.14
C GLU A 221 -7.81 -24.49 15.35
N ALA A 222 -9.07 -24.07 15.17
CA ALA A 222 -10.04 -24.83 14.39
C ALA A 222 -9.76 -24.80 12.87
N ASP A 223 -9.28 -23.67 12.36
CA ASP A 223 -8.92 -23.49 10.94
C ASP A 223 -7.52 -24.02 10.59
N GLY A 224 -6.71 -24.38 11.60
CA GLY A 224 -5.51 -25.21 11.44
C GLY A 224 -4.18 -24.53 11.80
N PHE A 225 -4.20 -23.31 12.33
CA PHE A 225 -2.99 -22.62 12.78
C PHE A 225 -2.32 -23.37 13.94
N THR A 226 -0.99 -23.51 13.84
CA THR A 226 -0.17 -23.84 15.01
C THR A 226 -0.02 -22.59 15.86
N ILE A 227 -0.51 -22.60 17.11
CA ILE A 227 -0.40 -21.43 18.00
C ILE A 227 0.82 -21.57 18.93
N VAL A 228 1.64 -20.51 19.00
CA VAL A 228 2.82 -20.39 19.87
C VAL A 228 2.82 -19.06 20.61
N TYR A 229 3.41 -19.00 21.82
CA TYR A 229 3.33 -17.83 22.69
C TYR A 229 4.67 -17.33 23.24
N ASP A 230 5.77 -18.04 23.00
CA ASP A 230 7.11 -17.60 23.39
C ASP A 230 8.20 -18.18 22.47
N LEU A 231 9.44 -17.73 22.65
CA LEU A 231 10.60 -18.13 21.86
C LEU A 231 10.96 -19.62 22.01
N GLU A 232 10.63 -20.29 23.12
CA GLU A 232 10.87 -21.74 23.24
C GLU A 232 9.85 -22.52 22.41
N GLU A 233 8.58 -22.10 22.40
CA GLU A 233 7.55 -22.66 21.53
C GLU A 233 7.82 -22.37 20.05
N LEU A 234 8.21 -21.13 19.71
CA LEU A 234 8.56 -20.73 18.34
C LEU A 234 9.79 -21.49 17.79
N GLN A 235 10.79 -21.78 18.63
CA GLN A 235 11.95 -22.59 18.24
C GLN A 235 11.66 -24.11 18.14
N ASN A 236 10.46 -24.56 18.51
CA ASN A 236 10.05 -25.96 18.53
C ASN A 236 8.71 -26.22 17.79
N ILE A 237 8.40 -25.40 16.78
CA ILE A 237 7.25 -25.60 15.87
C ILE A 237 7.23 -27.05 15.32
N PRO A 238 6.07 -27.73 15.24
CA PRO A 238 5.95 -29.07 14.69
C PRO A 238 6.44 -29.22 13.23
N GLU A 239 7.07 -30.35 12.92
CA GLU A 239 7.43 -30.71 11.55
C GLU A 239 6.17 -30.84 10.68
N GLY A 240 6.04 -29.97 9.68
CA GLY A 240 4.90 -29.94 8.76
C GLY A 240 3.83 -28.89 9.07
N THR A 241 4.05 -27.98 10.03
CA THR A 241 3.26 -26.75 10.16
C THR A 241 3.37 -25.91 8.88
N THR A 242 2.22 -25.52 8.32
CA THR A 242 2.11 -24.58 7.20
C THR A 242 1.54 -23.23 7.63
N GLN A 243 0.60 -23.23 8.59
CA GLN A 243 0.00 -22.01 9.15
C GLN A 243 0.43 -21.82 10.62
N LEU A 244 0.86 -20.61 10.98
CA LEU A 244 1.51 -20.31 12.26
C LEU A 244 0.99 -19.01 12.86
N LEU A 245 0.46 -19.06 14.08
CA LEU A 245 -0.01 -17.90 14.85
C LEU A 245 0.84 -17.74 16.11
N GLY A 246 1.65 -16.69 16.16
CA GLY A 246 2.48 -16.32 17.29
C GLY A 246 1.87 -15.15 18.05
N VAL A 247 1.50 -15.37 19.31
CA VAL A 247 0.90 -14.34 20.20
C VAL A 247 1.79 -14.20 21.43
N PHE A 248 2.69 -13.23 21.38
CA PHE A 248 3.83 -13.13 22.31
C PHE A 248 3.62 -12.16 23.48
N ALA A 249 2.52 -11.41 23.50
CA ALA A 249 2.20 -10.46 24.56
C ALA A 249 0.69 -10.19 24.65
N ALA A 250 0.26 -9.58 25.76
CA ALA A 250 -1.11 -9.09 25.94
C ALA A 250 -1.45 -7.95 24.97
N GLU A 251 -0.53 -7.00 24.89
CA GLU A 251 -0.49 -5.86 23.95
C GLU A 251 0.85 -5.99 23.20
N ASP A 252 1.78 -5.04 23.26
CA ASP A 252 3.07 -5.10 22.56
C ASP A 252 4.12 -6.01 23.23
N THR A 253 5.19 -6.39 22.52
CA THR A 253 6.31 -7.18 23.10
C THR A 253 7.34 -6.33 23.87
N TYR A 254 7.20 -5.00 23.83
CA TYR A 254 7.95 -4.01 24.59
C TYR A 254 7.07 -3.35 25.68
N ASN A 255 7.67 -2.47 26.49
CA ASN A 255 6.94 -1.68 27.48
C ASN A 255 6.88 -0.23 27.00
N ASP A 256 5.81 0.12 26.29
CA ASP A 256 5.59 1.45 25.66
C ASP A 256 5.37 2.56 26.70
N ASN A 257 6.49 3.13 27.17
CA ASN A 257 6.59 4.09 28.27
C ASN A 257 7.93 4.86 28.12
N PRO A 258 8.09 6.08 28.70
CA PRO A 258 9.41 6.72 28.83
C PRO A 258 10.33 5.96 29.82
N GLU A 259 11.66 6.10 29.71
CA GLU A 259 12.59 5.32 30.55
C GLU A 259 12.33 5.51 32.05
N GLU A 260 12.01 6.71 32.52
CA GLU A 260 11.69 6.96 33.93
C GLU A 260 10.50 6.14 34.43
N GLN A 261 9.51 5.90 33.57
CA GLN A 261 8.30 5.16 33.94
C GLN A 261 8.62 3.66 34.02
N ASN A 262 9.31 3.09 33.03
CA ASN A 262 9.82 1.72 33.07
C ASN A 262 10.72 1.49 34.30
N GLN A 263 11.71 2.36 34.54
CA GLN A 263 12.56 2.33 35.74
C GLN A 263 11.76 2.41 37.05
N SER A 264 10.69 3.21 37.10
CA SER A 264 9.85 3.35 38.31
C SER A 264 8.99 2.12 38.61
N LEU A 265 8.61 1.37 37.57
CA LEU A 265 7.87 0.12 37.64
C LEU A 265 8.80 -1.09 37.88
N GLY A 266 10.10 -0.94 37.58
CA GLY A 266 11.08 -2.02 37.64
C GLY A 266 11.14 -2.86 36.37
N LEU A 267 10.79 -2.26 35.23
CA LEU A 267 10.80 -2.84 33.89
C LEU A 267 12.03 -2.36 33.10
N ASP A 268 12.53 -3.19 32.19
CA ASP A 268 13.36 -2.75 31.06
C ASP A 268 12.44 -2.37 29.87
N ASN A 269 13.00 -1.86 28.77
CA ASN A 269 12.20 -1.47 27.60
C ASN A 269 11.56 -2.67 26.86
N TYR A 270 12.16 -3.85 26.96
CA TYR A 270 11.66 -5.10 26.39
C TYR A 270 11.63 -6.20 27.45
N GLY A 271 10.68 -7.13 27.31
CA GLY A 271 10.42 -8.16 28.31
C GLY A 271 9.43 -7.69 29.39
N GLN A 272 8.50 -8.57 29.73
CA GLN A 272 7.36 -8.33 30.59
C GLN A 272 7.30 -9.40 31.68
N LEU A 273 6.27 -9.36 32.55
CA LEU A 273 6.05 -10.37 33.59
C LEU A 273 4.69 -11.05 33.39
N LEU A 274 4.70 -12.39 33.40
CA LEU A 274 3.49 -13.20 33.51
C LEU A 274 2.81 -13.00 34.89
N PRO A 275 1.52 -13.37 35.06
CA PRO A 275 0.77 -13.12 36.29
C PRO A 275 1.31 -13.79 37.57
N ASP A 276 2.21 -14.77 37.45
CA ASP A 276 2.89 -15.40 38.59
C ASP A 276 4.24 -14.74 38.96
N GLY A 277 4.67 -13.74 38.19
CA GLY A 277 5.93 -13.02 38.34
C GLY A 277 7.10 -13.61 37.54
N THR A 278 6.87 -14.61 36.69
CA THR A 278 7.89 -15.14 35.77
C THR A 278 8.08 -14.18 34.58
N PRO A 279 9.33 -13.85 34.17
CA PRO A 279 9.55 -13.08 32.94
C PRO A 279 8.99 -13.77 31.70
N THR A 280 8.47 -12.99 30.76
CA THR A 280 8.17 -13.45 29.40
C THR A 280 9.46 -13.83 28.66
N ASN A 281 9.33 -14.71 27.66
CA ASN A 281 10.41 -15.13 26.78
C ASN A 281 10.04 -14.74 25.34
N GLN A 282 9.77 -13.44 25.13
CA GLN A 282 9.33 -12.90 23.83
C GLN A 282 10.44 -13.03 22.78
N PRO A 283 10.14 -13.54 21.57
CA PRO A 283 11.07 -13.51 20.45
C PRO A 283 11.23 -12.08 19.92
N THR A 284 12.41 -11.75 19.37
CA THR A 284 12.57 -10.54 18.54
C THR A 284 11.97 -10.76 17.15
N VAL A 285 11.66 -9.69 16.41
CA VAL A 285 11.20 -9.79 15.01
C VAL A 285 12.20 -10.56 14.12
N ALA A 286 13.49 -10.52 14.46
CA ALA A 286 14.52 -11.34 13.82
C ALA A 286 14.30 -12.85 13.99
N GLN A 287 13.94 -13.27 15.20
CA GLN A 287 13.66 -14.67 15.54
C GLN A 287 12.29 -15.11 14.99
N MET A 288 11.31 -14.20 14.93
CA MET A 288 10.05 -14.42 14.22
C MET A 288 10.30 -14.70 12.73
N LEU A 289 11.13 -13.88 12.06
CA LEU A 289 11.49 -14.08 10.65
C LEU A 289 12.35 -15.34 10.43
N GLU A 290 13.32 -15.64 11.31
CA GLU A 290 14.12 -16.88 11.24
C GLU A 290 13.24 -18.14 11.34
N ALA A 291 12.17 -18.09 12.13
CA ALA A 291 11.18 -19.18 12.23
C ALA A 291 10.20 -19.24 11.05
N ALA A 292 9.82 -18.10 10.46
CA ALA A 292 8.89 -18.04 9.33
C ALA A 292 9.52 -18.48 7.99
N LEU A 293 10.75 -18.04 7.69
CA LEU A 293 11.41 -18.29 6.39
C LEU A 293 11.47 -19.77 5.96
N PRO A 294 11.76 -20.76 6.83
CA PRO A 294 11.75 -22.18 6.47
C PRO A 294 10.37 -22.74 6.06
N ILE A 295 9.28 -22.11 6.50
CA ILE A 295 7.91 -22.46 6.09
C ILE A 295 7.61 -21.80 4.74
N LEU A 296 7.77 -20.48 4.66
CA LEU A 296 7.44 -19.68 3.47
C LEU A 296 8.26 -20.09 2.23
N SER A 297 9.55 -20.38 2.40
CA SER A 297 10.45 -20.80 1.32
C SER A 297 10.23 -22.24 0.81
N ALA A 298 9.27 -22.97 1.39
CA ALA A 298 8.78 -24.22 0.83
C ALA A 298 7.84 -24.01 -0.38
N ASP A 299 7.24 -22.82 -0.51
CA ASP A 299 6.40 -22.44 -1.64
C ASP A 299 7.24 -22.35 -2.93
N PRO A 300 6.87 -23.08 -4.00
CA PRO A 300 7.61 -23.07 -5.24
C PRO A 300 7.41 -21.81 -6.09
N ASP A 301 6.34 -21.04 -5.92
CA ASP A 301 5.87 -20.01 -6.87
C ASP A 301 5.82 -18.58 -6.27
N GLY A 302 6.07 -18.41 -4.96
CA GLY A 302 6.51 -17.15 -4.36
C GLY A 302 6.34 -17.08 -2.85
N PHE A 303 6.88 -16.04 -2.21
CA PHE A 303 6.37 -15.60 -0.90
C PHE A 303 6.54 -14.09 -0.70
N MET A 304 5.73 -13.51 0.19
CA MET A 304 5.89 -12.12 0.66
C MET A 304 5.86 -12.05 2.19
N VAL A 305 6.80 -11.29 2.77
CA VAL A 305 6.80 -10.95 4.20
C VAL A 305 6.66 -9.45 4.36
N VAL A 306 5.59 -9.04 5.03
CA VAL A 306 5.47 -7.72 5.66
C VAL A 306 5.92 -7.88 7.11
N MET A 307 6.82 -7.00 7.54
CA MET A 307 7.37 -7.01 8.90
C MET A 307 7.39 -5.58 9.43
N GLU A 308 7.33 -5.45 10.76
CA GLU A 308 7.32 -4.19 11.50
C GLU A 308 8.06 -4.33 12.84
N GLU A 309 8.90 -3.34 13.20
CA GLU A 309 9.42 -3.15 14.55
C GLU A 309 8.86 -1.81 15.08
N GLU A 310 7.56 -1.81 15.38
CA GLU A 310 6.77 -0.69 15.93
C GLU A 310 7.43 -0.04 17.17
N GLY A 311 8.23 -0.79 17.92
CA GLY A 311 9.06 -0.24 19.00
C GLY A 311 10.03 0.87 18.55
N SER A 312 10.27 1.03 17.24
CA SER A 312 11.07 2.14 16.69
C SER A 312 10.27 3.44 16.47
N ASP A 313 8.93 3.37 16.35
CA ASP A 313 8.05 4.55 16.28
C ASP A 313 7.51 4.89 17.69
N ASN A 314 6.84 3.95 18.36
CA ASN A 314 6.21 4.16 19.69
C ASN A 314 7.18 4.68 20.76
N LEU A 315 8.30 3.98 20.97
CA LEU A 315 9.31 4.41 21.93
C LEU A 315 9.98 5.73 21.50
N GLY A 316 9.96 6.08 20.20
CA GLY A 316 10.36 7.39 19.70
C GLY A 316 9.38 8.50 20.12
N ASN A 317 8.08 8.25 19.99
CA ASN A 317 7.02 9.18 20.38
C ASN A 317 6.99 9.45 21.88
N ASP A 318 7.31 8.46 22.72
CA ASP A 318 7.49 8.64 24.17
C ASP A 318 8.83 9.27 24.58
N ASN A 319 9.67 9.58 23.58
CA ASN A 319 11.02 10.14 23.72
C ASN A 319 12.00 9.16 24.42
N ASN A 320 11.73 7.85 24.38
CA ASN A 320 12.53 6.80 25.00
C ASN A 320 13.76 6.46 24.13
N ALA A 321 14.86 7.18 24.36
CA ALA A 321 16.05 7.13 23.51
C ALA A 321 16.78 5.79 23.61
N ARG A 322 16.81 5.19 24.81
CA ARG A 322 17.38 3.85 24.94
C ARG A 322 16.51 2.81 24.20
N GLY A 323 15.19 2.96 24.28
CA GLY A 323 14.20 2.05 23.69
C GLY A 323 14.19 2.07 22.18
N ALA A 324 14.03 3.25 21.57
CA ALA A 324 14.06 3.41 20.11
C ALA A 324 15.39 2.94 19.50
N LEU A 325 16.53 3.14 20.20
CA LEU A 325 17.82 2.57 19.78
C LEU A 325 17.87 1.04 19.93
N GLU A 326 17.24 0.45 20.94
CA GLU A 326 17.08 -1.01 21.09
C GLU A 326 16.15 -1.63 20.04
N ALA A 327 15.16 -0.87 19.55
CA ALA A 327 14.26 -1.26 18.48
C ALA A 327 14.99 -1.26 17.13
N ILE A 328 15.69 -0.16 16.82
CA ILE A 328 16.60 -0.06 15.67
C ILE A 328 17.67 -1.20 15.72
N LEU A 329 18.12 -1.54 16.94
CA LEU A 329 18.78 -2.80 17.34
C LEU A 329 18.17 -4.05 16.69
N ARG A 330 16.93 -4.39 17.07
CA ARG A 330 16.20 -5.61 16.66
C ARG A 330 15.84 -5.67 15.19
N ALA A 331 15.48 -4.51 14.63
CA ALA A 331 15.22 -4.37 13.21
C ALA A 331 16.45 -4.79 12.37
N ASP A 332 17.67 -4.55 12.89
CA ASP A 332 18.90 -5.07 12.27
C ASP A 332 18.97 -6.57 12.16
N ASP A 333 18.88 -7.26 13.30
CA ASP A 333 19.14 -8.69 13.35
C ASP A 333 18.20 -9.42 12.37
N ALA A 334 16.99 -8.87 12.18
CA ALA A 334 15.99 -9.39 11.28
C ALA A 334 16.38 -9.32 9.81
N LEU A 335 17.01 -8.24 9.33
CA LEU A 335 17.42 -8.18 7.93
C LEU A 335 18.89 -8.52 7.73
N GLY A 336 19.65 -8.72 8.82
CA GLY A 336 20.77 -9.65 8.86
C GLY A 336 20.31 -11.06 8.44
N VAL A 337 19.27 -11.60 9.10
CA VAL A 337 18.62 -12.88 8.72
C VAL A 337 18.10 -12.85 7.27
N ALA A 338 17.41 -11.80 6.84
CA ALA A 338 16.93 -11.70 5.45
C ALA A 338 18.09 -11.63 4.42
N MET A 339 19.16 -10.89 4.70
CA MET A 339 20.35 -10.83 3.84
C MET A 339 21.12 -12.15 3.83
N ASP A 340 21.17 -12.89 4.95
CA ASP A 340 21.73 -14.25 5.00
C ASP A 340 20.89 -15.21 4.14
N PHE A 341 19.55 -15.17 4.24
CA PHE A 341 18.64 -15.93 3.37
C PHE A 341 18.87 -15.63 1.88
N ILE A 342 18.98 -14.35 1.49
CA ILE A 342 19.29 -13.94 0.11
C ILE A 342 20.65 -14.45 -0.38
N ARG A 343 21.66 -14.46 0.50
CA ARG A 343 23.03 -14.84 0.15
C ARG A 343 23.25 -16.35 0.11
N GLU A 344 22.54 -17.12 0.94
CA GLU A 344 22.82 -18.54 1.17
C GLU A 344 21.70 -19.49 0.71
N GLN A 345 20.46 -19.00 0.58
CA GLN A 345 19.27 -19.82 0.28
C GLN A 345 18.61 -19.43 -1.06
N ASP A 346 18.04 -18.23 -1.18
CA ASP A 346 17.42 -17.78 -2.45
C ASP A 346 17.76 -16.32 -2.86
N PRO A 347 18.64 -16.13 -3.88
CA PRO A 347 18.99 -14.83 -4.43
C PRO A 347 17.92 -14.22 -5.36
N ASN A 348 16.77 -14.87 -5.58
CA ASN A 348 15.62 -14.31 -6.31
C ASN A 348 14.66 -13.53 -5.38
N THR A 349 15.12 -13.19 -4.17
CA THR A 349 14.38 -12.43 -3.18
C THR A 349 14.84 -10.96 -3.17
N LEU A 350 13.88 -10.03 -3.20
CA LEU A 350 14.08 -8.61 -2.91
C LEU A 350 14.03 -8.39 -1.39
N LEU A 351 14.97 -7.60 -0.89
CA LEU A 351 14.89 -6.93 0.39
C LEU A 351 14.71 -5.43 0.17
N ILE A 352 13.70 -4.82 0.79
CA ILE A 352 13.43 -3.38 0.69
C ILE A 352 13.22 -2.73 2.07
N THR A 353 13.51 -1.44 2.20
CA THR A 353 13.27 -0.67 3.43
C THR A 353 12.47 0.59 3.10
N ALA A 354 11.45 0.90 3.90
CA ALA A 354 10.66 2.14 3.81
C ALA A 354 9.96 2.36 5.16
N ALA A 355 9.78 3.63 5.54
CA ALA A 355 9.07 4.03 6.76
C ALA A 355 7.82 4.83 6.38
N ASP A 356 6.72 4.53 7.03
CA ASP A 356 5.41 5.18 6.95
C ASP A 356 5.38 6.57 7.65
N SER A 357 5.93 6.65 8.87
CA SER A 357 6.11 7.88 9.65
C SER A 357 7.60 8.15 10.01
N GLU A 358 7.85 9.20 10.81
CA GLU A 358 9.10 9.38 11.56
C GLU A 358 8.76 9.91 12.96
N ALA A 359 8.85 9.04 13.96
CA ALA A 359 8.55 9.35 15.35
C ALA A 359 9.56 10.31 15.99
N GLY A 360 9.04 11.23 16.81
CA GLY A 360 9.82 12.02 17.77
C GLY A 360 10.78 13.06 17.18
N GLY A 361 11.20 12.97 15.92
CA GLY A 361 12.10 13.92 15.24
C GLY A 361 13.53 13.88 15.79
N VAL A 362 14.09 12.68 15.96
CA VAL A 362 15.26 12.42 16.81
C VAL A 362 16.58 12.93 16.22
N GLN A 363 17.39 13.60 17.05
CA GLN A 363 18.63 14.26 16.67
C GLN A 363 19.76 13.96 17.65
N VAL A 364 20.93 13.58 17.12
CA VAL A 364 22.17 13.50 17.91
C VAL A 364 22.69 14.92 18.18
N TRP A 365 22.62 15.38 19.43
CA TRP A 365 23.05 16.74 19.78
C TRP A 365 24.37 16.78 20.55
N GLN A 366 25.24 17.72 20.14
CA GLN A 366 26.46 18.10 20.83
C GLN A 366 26.64 19.63 20.79
N PRO A 367 27.20 20.28 21.83
CA PRO A 367 27.39 21.73 21.85
C PRO A 367 28.27 22.27 20.71
N THR A 368 29.21 21.44 20.24
CA THR A 368 30.22 21.76 19.22
C THR A 368 30.80 20.46 18.66
N PRO A 369 30.79 20.21 17.34
CA PRO A 369 31.31 18.95 16.75
C PRO A 369 32.78 18.63 17.02
N PHE A 370 33.59 19.62 17.41
CA PHE A 370 35.03 19.47 17.73
C PHE A 370 35.47 20.31 18.94
N GLY A 371 34.54 20.64 19.85
CA GLY A 371 34.84 21.40 21.07
C GLY A 371 34.85 20.50 22.32
N PRO A 372 34.69 21.06 23.53
CA PRO A 372 34.66 20.25 24.74
C PRO A 372 33.48 19.28 24.70
N ALA A 373 33.76 17.99 24.95
CA ALA A 373 32.76 16.95 25.11
C ALA A 373 31.72 17.33 26.17
N LEU A 374 30.49 16.81 26.03
CA LEU A 374 29.61 16.71 27.18
C LEU A 374 30.30 15.84 28.27
N PRO A 375 30.13 16.16 29.56
CA PRO A 375 30.64 15.32 30.63
C PRO A 375 29.88 13.99 30.68
N GLU A 376 30.52 12.95 31.20
CA GLU A 376 29.96 11.61 31.41
C GLU A 376 28.57 11.68 32.06
N THR A 377 28.41 12.50 33.11
CA THR A 377 27.12 12.81 33.74
C THR A 377 26.83 14.32 33.75
N ILE A 378 25.57 14.71 33.52
CA ILE A 378 25.10 16.09 33.68
C ILE A 378 24.17 16.19 34.90
N ASP A 379 24.62 16.86 35.96
CA ASP A 379 23.93 16.93 37.26
C ASP A 379 22.68 17.84 37.28
N GLN A 380 22.25 18.40 36.15
CA GLN A 380 21.17 19.39 36.05
C GLN A 380 20.25 19.05 34.86
N PRO A 381 18.95 19.40 34.89
CA PRO A 381 18.06 19.21 33.76
C PRO A 381 18.60 19.93 32.51
N VAL A 382 18.60 19.21 31.38
CA VAL A 382 18.97 19.76 30.07
C VAL A 382 17.72 19.77 29.19
N THR A 383 17.55 20.85 28.43
CA THR A 383 16.58 20.96 27.34
C THR A 383 17.18 21.85 26.25
N LEU A 384 16.64 21.76 25.03
CA LEU A 384 17.08 22.59 23.91
C LEU A 384 15.96 23.55 23.44
N PRO A 385 16.27 24.82 23.13
CA PRO A 385 15.27 25.76 22.62
C PRO A 385 14.91 25.43 21.16
N VAL A 386 13.61 25.43 20.84
CA VAL A 386 13.08 25.22 19.47
C VAL A 386 13.68 26.19 18.44
N ASN A 387 14.07 27.39 18.88
CA ASN A 387 14.56 28.43 17.99
C ASN A 387 15.75 29.18 18.62
N PRO A 388 16.90 29.36 17.93
CA PRO A 388 18.00 30.19 18.42
C PRO A 388 17.66 31.67 18.66
N THR A 389 16.46 32.14 18.29
CA THR A 389 15.97 33.51 18.55
C THR A 389 14.84 33.62 19.58
N ASP A 390 14.29 32.52 20.11
CA ASP A 390 13.30 32.54 21.20
C ASP A 390 13.55 31.40 22.19
N THR A 391 13.65 31.75 23.48
CA THR A 391 14.03 30.83 24.56
C THR A 391 12.91 30.60 25.58
N GLU A 392 11.76 31.27 25.47
CA GLU A 392 10.76 31.35 26.55
C GLU A 392 9.46 30.56 26.28
N THR A 393 9.30 29.92 25.12
CA THR A 393 8.00 29.38 24.65
C THR A 393 7.87 27.85 24.61
N PHE A 394 8.91 27.11 24.21
CA PHE A 394 8.97 25.64 24.33
C PHE A 394 10.44 25.18 24.45
N GLN A 395 10.66 24.03 25.09
CA GLN A 395 11.97 23.51 25.47
C GLN A 395 11.97 22.00 25.26
N ASN A 396 12.70 21.53 24.25
CA ASN A 396 12.71 20.13 23.83
C ASN A 396 13.43 19.27 24.86
N PRO A 397 12.92 18.07 25.19
CA PRO A 397 13.62 17.13 26.05
C PRO A 397 14.89 16.62 25.37
N VAL A 398 15.84 16.19 26.20
CA VAL A 398 17.01 15.43 25.75
C VAL A 398 17.25 14.27 26.71
N ASP A 399 17.66 13.14 26.16
CA ASP A 399 17.89 11.92 26.90
C ASP A 399 19.36 11.48 26.79
N GLY A 400 19.82 10.86 27.87
CA GLY A 400 21.06 10.14 27.93
C GLY A 400 20.83 8.65 27.65
N ALA A 401 21.81 7.82 28.01
CA ALA A 401 21.72 6.37 27.85
C ALA A 401 20.71 5.69 28.79
N GLU A 402 20.08 6.43 29.72
CA GLU A 402 19.20 5.91 30.78
C GLU A 402 18.02 6.87 31.06
N GLY A 403 17.48 7.55 30.04
CA GLY A 403 16.44 8.60 30.16
C GLY A 403 16.98 10.02 30.38
N ARG A 404 16.13 10.93 30.86
CA ARG A 404 16.37 12.39 31.00
C ARG A 404 16.59 12.89 32.43
N VAL A 405 16.29 12.09 33.46
CA VAL A 405 16.39 12.52 34.87
C VAL A 405 17.85 12.71 35.33
N PRO A 406 18.21 13.88 35.92
CA PRO A 406 19.55 14.10 36.48
C PRO A 406 19.86 13.23 37.71
N PRO A 407 21.08 12.68 37.85
CA PRO A 407 22.26 12.91 37.00
C PRO A 407 22.19 12.15 35.66
N LEU A 408 22.21 12.91 34.58
CA LEU A 408 21.95 12.45 33.22
C LEU A 408 23.20 11.80 32.61
N THR A 409 23.21 10.48 32.44
CA THR A 409 24.34 9.74 31.86
C THR A 409 24.37 9.90 30.35
N THR A 410 25.37 10.60 29.81
CA THR A 410 25.45 10.90 28.37
C THR A 410 25.91 9.69 27.53
N PHE A 411 25.50 9.64 26.27
CA PHE A 411 25.98 8.61 25.33
C PHE A 411 27.46 8.83 24.99
N ALA A 412 28.28 7.78 25.13
CA ALA A 412 29.70 7.83 24.83
C ALA A 412 29.98 7.58 23.34
N ALA A 413 30.54 8.57 22.64
CA ALA A 413 30.99 8.39 21.26
C ALA A 413 32.37 7.72 21.19
N GLN A 414 32.61 6.95 20.13
CA GLN A 414 33.96 6.50 19.77
C GLN A 414 34.71 7.61 19.00
N PRO A 415 36.05 7.73 19.15
CA PRO A 415 36.86 8.62 18.32
C PRO A 415 36.67 8.36 16.81
N SER A 416 36.52 9.44 16.05
CA SER A 416 36.41 9.41 14.59
C SER A 416 37.79 9.43 13.92
N LEU A 417 37.80 9.37 12.59
CA LEU A 417 39.04 9.54 11.80
C LEU A 417 39.66 10.95 11.95
N ASP A 418 38.86 11.96 12.33
CA ASP A 418 39.30 13.34 12.51
C ASP A 418 39.69 13.69 13.96
N GLY A 419 39.32 12.85 14.95
CA GLY A 419 39.78 12.99 16.33
C GLY A 419 38.84 12.37 17.38
N GLU A 420 39.14 12.62 18.65
CA GLU A 420 38.26 12.30 19.78
C GLU A 420 36.88 12.96 19.57
N MET A 421 35.83 12.15 19.55
CA MET A 421 34.45 12.65 19.58
C MET A 421 34.06 12.87 21.04
N GLY A 422 33.23 13.89 21.31
CA GLY A 422 32.65 14.07 22.64
C GLY A 422 31.49 13.12 22.92
N ASN A 423 31.06 13.03 24.18
CA ASN A 423 29.76 12.44 24.50
C ASN A 423 28.61 13.29 23.92
N PHE A 424 27.47 12.66 23.68
CA PHE A 424 26.26 13.27 23.11
C PHE A 424 25.01 12.95 23.94
N VAL A 425 23.91 13.60 23.58
CA VAL A 425 22.55 13.28 24.05
C VAL A 425 21.64 13.09 22.83
N ALA A 426 20.61 12.26 22.97
CA ALA A 426 19.49 12.27 22.04
C ALA A 426 18.65 13.52 22.32
N ALA A 427 18.18 14.19 21.28
CA ALA A 427 17.34 15.38 21.38
C ALA A 427 16.15 15.23 20.44
N TRP A 428 14.96 15.55 20.94
CA TRP A 428 13.71 15.28 20.22
C TRP A 428 13.13 16.56 19.63
N ALA A 429 12.27 16.43 18.63
CA ALA A 429 11.39 17.51 18.16
C ALA A 429 10.07 17.54 18.95
N GLY A 430 9.57 16.39 19.39
CA GLY A 430 8.35 16.26 20.20
C GLY A 430 7.87 14.81 20.33
N THR A 431 6.55 14.61 20.29
CA THR A 431 5.87 13.30 20.45
C THR A 431 4.97 12.85 19.27
N PRO A 432 4.63 13.67 18.25
CA PRO A 432 3.95 13.18 17.03
C PRO A 432 4.91 12.74 15.92
N ASP A 433 4.36 12.28 14.80
CA ASP A 433 5.02 12.20 13.50
C ASP A 433 5.70 13.53 13.10
N PHE A 434 6.88 13.45 12.46
CA PHE A 434 7.57 14.59 11.86
C PHE A 434 7.90 14.39 10.36
N ALA A 435 8.23 15.49 9.68
CA ALA A 435 8.73 15.46 8.30
C ALA A 435 10.20 15.01 8.27
N GLY A 436 10.43 13.72 8.54
CA GLY A 436 11.75 13.11 8.64
C GLY A 436 12.51 13.05 7.32
N SER A 437 13.83 12.88 7.41
CA SER A 437 14.71 12.60 6.25
C SER A 437 14.89 11.09 6.06
N VAL A 438 13.78 10.39 5.78
CA VAL A 438 13.76 8.94 5.59
C VAL A 438 14.62 8.54 4.38
N VAL A 439 15.31 7.40 4.53
CA VAL A 439 16.09 6.78 3.45
C VAL A 439 15.58 5.36 3.25
N ALA A 440 15.04 5.10 2.06
CA ALA A 440 14.76 3.75 1.60
C ALA A 440 16.06 3.07 1.17
N LYS A 441 16.15 1.75 1.33
CA LYS A 441 17.25 0.93 0.77
C LYS A 441 16.74 -0.36 0.17
N THR A 442 17.55 -0.96 -0.68
CA THR A 442 17.27 -2.26 -1.30
C THR A 442 18.50 -3.15 -1.36
N TYR A 443 18.26 -4.46 -1.41
CA TYR A 443 19.27 -5.51 -1.54
C TYR A 443 18.66 -6.76 -2.20
N GLY A 444 19.47 -7.59 -2.86
CA GLY A 444 18.99 -8.82 -3.51
C GLY A 444 18.47 -8.59 -4.93
N MET A 445 17.40 -9.31 -5.31
CA MET A 445 16.78 -9.19 -6.63
C MET A 445 16.13 -7.81 -6.81
N ASN A 446 16.22 -7.24 -8.02
CA ASN A 446 15.60 -5.96 -8.42
C ASN A 446 15.98 -4.74 -7.54
N ALA A 447 17.04 -4.83 -6.73
CA ALA A 447 17.46 -3.74 -5.85
C ALA A 447 17.83 -2.45 -6.61
N ASP A 448 18.29 -2.59 -7.86
CA ASP A 448 18.65 -1.50 -8.77
C ASP A 448 17.45 -0.74 -9.37
N LEU A 449 16.21 -1.14 -9.05
CA LEU A 449 15.01 -0.35 -9.34
C LEU A 449 14.83 0.84 -8.38
N LEU A 450 15.51 0.86 -7.22
CA LEU A 450 15.36 1.93 -6.24
C LEU A 450 16.06 3.23 -6.70
N ASN A 451 15.25 4.23 -7.07
CA ASN A 451 15.73 5.54 -7.49
C ASN A 451 16.39 6.34 -6.34
N SER A 452 17.35 7.21 -6.66
CA SER A 452 18.07 8.01 -5.66
C SER A 452 17.21 9.06 -4.94
N THR A 453 16.06 9.40 -5.53
CA THR A 453 14.91 10.00 -4.86
C THR A 453 13.72 9.12 -5.24
N VAL A 454 12.92 8.74 -4.25
CA VAL A 454 11.87 7.73 -4.38
C VAL A 454 10.60 8.27 -3.71
N ASP A 455 9.47 8.17 -4.38
CA ASP A 455 8.17 8.43 -3.75
C ASP A 455 7.72 7.19 -2.95
N ASN A 456 6.88 7.34 -1.93
CA ASN A 456 6.43 6.18 -1.17
C ASN A 456 5.54 5.22 -1.98
N THR A 457 4.93 5.67 -3.10
CA THR A 457 4.22 4.80 -4.05
C THR A 457 5.17 3.91 -4.87
N ASP A 458 6.39 4.37 -5.17
CA ASP A 458 7.40 3.57 -5.90
C ASP A 458 7.78 2.28 -5.14
N ILE A 459 7.62 2.26 -3.81
CA ILE A 459 7.89 1.08 -2.97
C ILE A 459 6.97 -0.08 -3.36
N TYR A 460 5.66 0.17 -3.51
CA TYR A 460 4.70 -0.83 -4.03
C TYR A 460 5.13 -1.31 -5.41
N GLN A 461 5.49 -0.39 -6.32
CA GLN A 461 5.89 -0.74 -7.69
C GLN A 461 7.12 -1.68 -7.72
N ILE A 462 8.16 -1.40 -6.91
CA ILE A 462 9.36 -2.26 -6.83
C ILE A 462 9.03 -3.64 -6.23
N MET A 463 8.16 -3.70 -5.22
CA MET A 463 7.68 -4.96 -4.65
C MET A 463 6.87 -5.76 -5.70
N TYR A 464 5.91 -5.13 -6.37
CA TYR A 464 4.99 -5.75 -7.32
C TYR A 464 5.70 -6.29 -8.57
N GLN A 465 6.56 -5.48 -9.19
CA GLN A 465 7.40 -5.90 -10.33
C GLN A 465 8.29 -7.09 -9.97
N THR A 466 8.70 -7.22 -8.70
CA THR A 466 9.45 -8.38 -8.22
C THR A 466 8.55 -9.60 -8.02
N LEU A 467 7.49 -9.46 -7.21
CA LEU A 467 6.64 -10.56 -6.74
C LEU A 467 5.89 -11.26 -7.89
N PHE A 468 5.40 -10.48 -8.85
CA PHE A 468 4.64 -10.96 -10.01
C PHE A 468 5.46 -11.01 -11.31
N GLY A 469 6.64 -10.37 -11.34
CA GLY A 469 7.57 -10.44 -12.47
C GLY A 469 7.17 -9.61 -13.70
N LEU A 470 6.39 -8.55 -13.50
CA LEU A 470 5.97 -7.63 -14.57
C LEU A 470 7.12 -6.72 -15.02
N ASP A 471 7.16 -6.39 -16.32
CA ASP A 471 8.12 -5.44 -16.87
C ASP A 471 7.74 -3.97 -16.48
N SER A 472 6.46 -3.67 -16.19
CA SER A 472 5.92 -2.42 -15.59
C SER A 472 4.57 -2.67 -14.88
N LEU A 473 4.08 -1.70 -14.10
CA LEU A 473 2.67 -1.56 -13.71
C LEU A 473 1.97 -0.57 -14.67
N PRO A 474 0.63 -0.44 -14.61
CA PRO A 474 -0.08 0.70 -15.17
C PRO A 474 0.47 2.04 -14.67
N ASP A 475 0.28 3.09 -15.46
CA ASP A 475 0.28 4.45 -14.91
C ASP A 475 -1.02 4.67 -14.10
N TYR A 476 -1.00 5.66 -13.20
CA TYR A 476 -2.07 5.86 -12.22
C TYR A 476 -2.38 7.34 -12.09
N GLN A 477 -3.65 7.71 -12.25
CA GLN A 477 -4.15 9.07 -12.12
C GLN A 477 -5.34 9.13 -11.15
N ASP A 478 -5.27 10.07 -10.20
CA ASP A 478 -6.40 10.41 -9.35
C ASP A 478 -6.92 11.85 -9.60
N GLY A 479 -8.22 12.02 -9.41
CA GLY A 479 -8.93 13.30 -9.45
C GLY A 479 -9.10 13.93 -8.06
N THR A 480 -10.12 14.78 -7.93
CA THR A 480 -10.43 15.53 -6.71
C THR A 480 -11.90 15.35 -6.30
N ASN A 481 -12.45 16.30 -5.53
CA ASN A 481 -13.82 16.24 -5.02
C ASN A 481 -14.65 17.41 -5.63
N GLU A 482 -14.20 17.94 -6.77
CA GLU A 482 -14.91 18.86 -7.66
C GLU A 482 -14.63 18.47 -9.12
N GLY A 483 -15.65 18.52 -9.99
CA GLY A 483 -15.60 17.98 -11.35
C GLY A 483 -14.38 18.37 -12.19
N ASP A 484 -13.61 17.36 -12.55
CA ASP A 484 -12.31 17.34 -13.19
C ASP A 484 -12.37 16.88 -14.66
N VAL A 485 -11.23 16.91 -15.35
CA VAL A 485 -11.07 16.33 -16.69
C VAL A 485 -9.79 15.52 -16.74
N LEU A 486 -9.93 14.19 -16.64
CA LEU A 486 -8.82 13.24 -16.63
C LEU A 486 -8.67 12.60 -18.01
N VAL A 487 -7.42 12.41 -18.44
CA VAL A 487 -7.05 11.75 -19.69
C VAL A 487 -5.72 11.05 -19.47
N GLY A 488 -5.70 9.73 -19.66
CA GLY A 488 -4.51 8.90 -19.55
C GLY A 488 -3.55 9.03 -20.75
N ALA A 489 -2.87 7.93 -21.07
CA ALA A 489 -1.75 7.86 -22.01
C ALA A 489 -1.94 6.81 -23.13
N GLU A 490 -0.93 6.72 -24.02
CA GLU A 490 -0.82 5.62 -25.00
C GLU A 490 -0.22 4.36 -24.30
N ALA A 491 -0.81 3.93 -23.17
CA ALA A 491 -0.40 2.78 -22.33
C ALA A 491 -1.47 2.45 -21.27
N ASP A 492 -1.51 1.20 -20.79
CA ASP A 492 -2.41 0.71 -19.72
C ASP A 492 -2.44 1.67 -18.50
N ASP A 493 -3.61 2.24 -18.20
CA ASP A 493 -3.82 3.25 -17.14
C ASP A 493 -4.85 2.79 -16.07
N VAL A 494 -4.72 3.32 -14.85
CA VAL A 494 -5.71 3.21 -13.78
C VAL A 494 -6.15 4.62 -13.37
N ILE A 495 -7.42 4.96 -13.59
CA ILE A 495 -7.95 6.31 -13.35
C ILE A 495 -9.08 6.29 -12.33
N VAL A 496 -8.95 7.08 -11.26
CA VAL A 496 -9.95 7.23 -10.19
C VAL A 496 -10.37 8.70 -10.11
N ALA A 497 -11.58 9.02 -10.58
CA ALA A 497 -12.04 10.40 -10.70
C ALA A 497 -12.40 11.05 -9.35
N PHE A 498 -12.87 10.22 -8.41
CA PHE A 498 -13.26 10.51 -7.02
C PHE A 498 -14.64 11.17 -6.86
N GLY A 499 -14.85 12.44 -7.24
CA GLY A 499 -16.19 13.01 -7.11
C GLY A 499 -16.44 14.42 -7.61
N GLY A 500 -17.69 14.65 -8.02
CA GLY A 500 -18.14 15.77 -8.85
C GLY A 500 -18.42 15.29 -10.28
N ASP A 501 -19.20 16.05 -11.06
CA ASP A 501 -19.58 15.66 -12.43
C ASP A 501 -18.34 15.61 -13.36
N ASP A 502 -17.75 14.43 -13.54
CA ASP A 502 -16.42 14.24 -14.14
C ASP A 502 -16.43 13.96 -15.65
N THR A 503 -15.26 14.05 -16.28
CA THR A 503 -15.07 13.61 -17.68
C THR A 503 -13.72 12.93 -17.85
N VAL A 504 -13.76 11.60 -18.02
CA VAL A 504 -12.58 10.73 -18.10
C VAL A 504 -12.40 10.14 -19.50
N ALA A 505 -11.15 9.81 -19.86
CA ALA A 505 -10.77 8.89 -20.93
C ALA A 505 -9.45 8.20 -20.54
N GLY A 506 -9.30 6.91 -20.79
CA GLY A 506 -8.01 6.20 -20.70
C GLY A 506 -7.03 6.63 -21.80
N ASP A 507 -7.55 6.80 -23.02
CA ASP A 507 -6.86 7.18 -24.27
C ASP A 507 -6.55 6.01 -25.21
N LEU A 508 -5.55 5.16 -24.92
CA LEU A 508 -5.25 3.97 -25.73
C LEU A 508 -4.48 2.91 -24.94
N GLN A 509 -5.13 1.81 -24.57
CA GLN A 509 -4.66 0.43 -24.33
C GLN A 509 -5.74 -0.29 -23.51
N ASN A 510 -5.44 -0.95 -22.39
CA ASN A 510 -6.42 -1.69 -21.61
C ASN A 510 -6.49 -1.04 -20.22
N ASP A 511 -7.49 -0.19 -20.03
CA ASP A 511 -7.54 0.79 -18.96
C ASP A 511 -8.63 0.45 -17.92
N VAL A 512 -8.39 0.82 -16.65
CA VAL A 512 -9.35 0.62 -15.55
C VAL A 512 -9.80 1.97 -15.01
N ILE A 513 -11.10 2.25 -15.11
CA ILE A 513 -11.65 3.58 -14.83
C ILE A 513 -12.75 3.50 -13.79
N TYR A 514 -12.66 4.34 -12.76
CA TYR A 514 -13.65 4.53 -11.72
C TYR A 514 -14.10 6.00 -11.69
N GLY A 515 -15.38 6.29 -11.96
CA GLY A 515 -15.96 7.63 -11.72
C GLY A 515 -16.07 7.92 -10.22
N SER A 516 -16.81 7.06 -9.53
CA SER A 516 -17.16 7.12 -8.09
C SER A 516 -18.34 8.04 -7.76
N ASP A 517 -18.20 9.33 -7.43
CA ASP A 517 -19.31 10.15 -6.89
C ASP A 517 -19.70 11.36 -7.81
N GLY A 518 -20.35 11.12 -8.95
CA GLY A 518 -20.64 12.17 -9.96
C GLY A 518 -21.71 11.84 -11.02
N ASP A 519 -22.13 12.82 -11.83
CA ASP A 519 -23.11 12.67 -12.94
C ASP A 519 -22.35 12.48 -14.28
N ASP A 520 -21.56 11.41 -14.39
CA ASP A 520 -20.27 11.37 -15.10
C ASP A 520 -20.31 11.17 -16.63
N VAL A 521 -19.14 11.31 -17.26
CA VAL A 521 -18.92 11.05 -18.70
C VAL A 521 -17.60 10.31 -18.96
N LEU A 522 -17.59 9.01 -18.68
CA LEU A 522 -16.45 8.09 -18.80
C LEU A 522 -16.29 7.51 -20.23
N ARG A 523 -15.06 7.15 -20.60
CA ARG A 523 -14.70 6.45 -21.85
C ARG A 523 -13.48 5.59 -21.57
N GLY A 524 -13.37 4.46 -22.26
CA GLY A 524 -12.11 3.75 -22.40
C GLY A 524 -11.16 4.57 -23.28
N ASP A 525 -11.28 4.47 -24.60
CA ASP A 525 -10.43 5.23 -25.52
C ASP A 525 -10.58 6.77 -25.48
N LEU A 526 -9.61 7.41 -26.14
CA LEU A 526 -9.52 8.74 -26.73
C LEU A 526 -10.71 9.66 -26.42
N ASN A 527 -10.43 10.79 -25.73
CA ASN A 527 -11.40 11.81 -25.32
C ASN A 527 -12.16 12.46 -26.51
N SER A 528 -13.18 11.73 -26.98
CA SER A 528 -13.96 11.92 -28.19
C SER A 528 -15.41 11.52 -27.89
N ARG A 529 -16.37 12.10 -28.63
CA ARG A 529 -17.78 11.66 -28.59
C ARG A 529 -18.15 10.71 -29.73
N ASN A 530 -17.20 10.44 -30.62
CA ASN A 530 -17.35 9.46 -31.67
C ASN A 530 -16.40 8.30 -31.34
N SER A 531 -16.92 7.08 -31.38
CA SER A 531 -16.17 5.83 -31.56
C SER A 531 -15.21 5.91 -32.76
N GLN A 532 -14.12 5.13 -32.71
CA GLN A 532 -13.03 5.19 -33.70
C GLN A 532 -12.69 3.83 -34.33
N VAL A 533 -13.73 2.99 -34.49
CA VAL A 533 -13.81 1.72 -35.26
C VAL A 533 -12.47 1.01 -35.47
N GLY A 534 -12.19 0.02 -34.61
CA GLY A 534 -10.96 -0.78 -34.63
C GLY A 534 -9.69 -0.04 -34.22
N ILE A 535 -9.81 0.92 -33.30
CA ILE A 535 -8.69 1.58 -32.60
C ILE A 535 -9.07 1.71 -31.13
N GLY A 536 -8.51 0.82 -30.31
CA GLY A 536 -8.57 0.85 -28.84
C GLY A 536 -7.91 -0.35 -28.18
N GLY A 537 -8.29 -0.67 -26.95
CA GLY A 537 -8.04 -1.95 -26.26
C GLY A 537 -9.19 -2.31 -25.33
N ASP A 538 -9.07 -3.44 -24.61
CA ASP A 538 -10.18 -4.03 -23.84
C ASP A 538 -10.25 -3.44 -22.42
N ASP A 539 -11.24 -2.60 -22.16
CA ASP A 539 -11.31 -1.71 -20.99
C ASP A 539 -12.29 -2.18 -19.91
N ILE A 540 -12.08 -1.71 -18.66
CA ILE A 540 -13.00 -1.96 -17.53
C ILE A 540 -13.42 -0.61 -16.92
N ILE A 541 -14.72 -0.32 -16.96
CA ILE A 541 -15.26 0.98 -16.52
C ILE A 541 -16.38 0.80 -15.50
N TYR A 542 -16.22 1.46 -14.36
CA TYR A 542 -17.19 1.59 -13.29
C TYR A 542 -17.66 3.05 -13.22
N GLY A 543 -18.96 3.29 -13.39
CA GLY A 543 -19.60 4.59 -13.17
C GLY A 543 -19.49 5.00 -11.71
N GLY A 544 -20.41 4.49 -10.89
CA GLY A 544 -20.45 4.73 -9.45
C GLY A 544 -21.82 5.25 -9.04
N ARG A 545 -21.87 6.34 -8.29
CA ARG A 545 -23.09 6.93 -7.71
C ARG A 545 -23.52 8.14 -8.52
N GLY A 546 -24.36 7.92 -9.54
CA GLY A 546 -24.51 8.91 -10.61
C GLY A 546 -25.75 8.83 -11.50
N SER A 547 -25.57 9.25 -12.74
CA SER A 547 -26.53 9.15 -13.85
C SER A 547 -25.73 9.26 -15.15
N ASP A 548 -24.93 8.24 -15.37
CA ASP A 548 -23.63 8.33 -16.04
C ASP A 548 -23.73 8.10 -17.55
N ARG A 549 -22.64 8.43 -18.23
CA ARG A 549 -22.49 8.28 -19.69
C ARG A 549 -21.17 7.59 -19.97
N ILE A 550 -21.23 6.27 -19.89
CA ILE A 550 -20.12 5.36 -20.06
C ILE A 550 -20.12 4.87 -21.51
N GLY A 551 -18.96 4.81 -22.16
CA GLY A 551 -18.87 3.88 -23.28
C GLY A 551 -17.47 3.41 -23.56
N GLY A 552 -17.32 2.10 -23.76
CA GLY A 552 -16.08 1.35 -23.90
C GLY A 552 -15.15 1.98 -24.92
N LYS A 553 -15.42 1.73 -26.22
CA LYS A 553 -15.06 2.47 -27.45
C LYS A 553 -14.50 1.55 -28.54
N GLY A 554 -13.69 0.56 -28.17
CA GLY A 554 -12.69 0.01 -29.10
C GLY A 554 -12.03 -1.31 -28.71
N GLY A 555 -12.58 -2.02 -27.73
CA GLY A 555 -12.09 -3.32 -27.26
C GLY A 555 -13.18 -4.38 -27.14
N ASN A 556 -13.10 -5.20 -26.10
CA ASN A 556 -14.15 -6.13 -25.68
C ASN A 556 -14.42 -5.80 -24.21
N ASP A 557 -15.22 -4.76 -24.01
CA ASP A 557 -15.17 -3.89 -22.84
C ASP A 557 -16.15 -4.35 -21.74
N VAL A 558 -15.82 -4.05 -20.48
CA VAL A 558 -16.63 -4.44 -19.32
C VAL A 558 -17.13 -3.19 -18.60
N LEU A 559 -18.42 -2.90 -18.77
CA LEU A 559 -19.04 -1.65 -18.37
C LEU A 559 -20.07 -1.87 -17.26
N PHE A 560 -19.88 -1.18 -16.13
CA PHE A 560 -20.79 -1.16 -14.98
C PHE A 560 -21.29 0.28 -14.75
N GLY A 561 -22.60 0.51 -14.73
CA GLY A 561 -23.17 1.80 -14.28
C GLY A 561 -23.05 1.98 -12.76
N GLU A 562 -23.37 0.90 -12.04
CA GLU A 562 -23.43 0.78 -10.56
C GLU A 562 -24.71 1.38 -9.93
N ASP A 563 -24.75 2.67 -9.57
CA ASP A 563 -25.74 3.21 -8.62
C ASP A 563 -26.49 4.45 -9.19
N GLY A 564 -27.17 4.29 -10.34
CA GLY A 564 -27.70 5.42 -11.10
C GLY A 564 -28.92 5.22 -12.01
N ASN A 565 -28.90 5.93 -13.14
CA ASN A 565 -29.90 5.87 -14.23
C ASN A 565 -29.14 6.15 -15.54
N ASP A 566 -28.38 5.15 -15.97
CA ASP A 566 -27.14 5.36 -16.72
C ASP A 566 -27.32 5.13 -18.23
N GLN A 567 -26.34 5.55 -19.01
CA GLN A 567 -26.26 5.29 -20.44
C GLN A 567 -24.92 4.63 -20.74
N LEU A 568 -24.99 3.34 -21.10
CA LEU A 568 -23.83 2.51 -21.45
C LEU A 568 -23.85 2.23 -22.96
N TRP A 569 -22.70 2.43 -23.60
CA TRP A 569 -22.43 2.08 -25.00
C TRP A 569 -21.19 1.19 -25.07
N GLY A 570 -21.29 -0.05 -25.56
CA GLY A 570 -20.10 -0.86 -25.84
C GLY A 570 -19.22 -0.23 -26.94
N ASP A 571 -19.89 0.08 -28.05
CA ASP A 571 -19.39 0.60 -29.33
C ASP A 571 -18.87 -0.46 -30.33
N ASP A 572 -17.74 -1.13 -30.11
CA ASP A 572 -16.95 -1.73 -31.21
C ASP A 572 -16.28 -3.12 -30.91
N GLY A 573 -16.86 -3.98 -30.07
CA GLY A 573 -16.44 -5.39 -29.93
C GLY A 573 -17.40 -6.32 -29.15
N ASP A 574 -16.92 -7.46 -28.63
CA ASP A 574 -17.76 -8.45 -27.94
C ASP A 574 -17.98 -8.05 -26.45
N ASP A 575 -18.84 -7.07 -26.18
CA ASP A 575 -18.85 -6.31 -24.91
C ASP A 575 -19.71 -6.93 -23.78
N ILE A 576 -19.48 -6.51 -22.52
CA ILE A 576 -20.26 -6.88 -21.33
C ILE A 576 -20.80 -5.61 -20.65
N LEU A 577 -22.13 -5.45 -20.63
CA LEU A 577 -22.81 -4.29 -20.05
C LEU A 577 -23.69 -4.72 -18.87
N ARG A 578 -23.46 -4.16 -17.67
CA ARG A 578 -24.37 -4.23 -16.51
C ARG A 578 -24.78 -2.80 -16.15
N GLY A 579 -26.08 -2.53 -16.07
CA GLY A 579 -26.60 -1.25 -15.59
C GLY A 579 -26.28 -1.08 -14.10
N GLY A 580 -27.25 -1.43 -13.25
CA GLY A 580 -27.09 -1.46 -11.80
C GLY A 580 -28.38 -1.08 -11.10
N LEU A 581 -28.30 -0.28 -10.03
CA LEU A 581 -29.47 0.12 -9.23
C LEU A 581 -30.29 1.25 -9.88
N GLY A 582 -30.89 0.98 -11.05
CA GLY A 582 -31.54 2.02 -11.84
C GLY A 582 -32.63 1.61 -12.83
N ASN A 583 -32.57 2.25 -13.99
CA ASN A 583 -33.48 2.06 -15.12
C ASN A 583 -32.69 2.43 -16.38
N ASP A 584 -31.70 1.62 -16.71
CA ASP A 584 -30.55 2.08 -17.49
C ASP A 584 -30.77 1.91 -18.99
N ALA A 585 -30.00 2.64 -19.80
CA ALA A 585 -30.05 2.58 -21.25
C ALA A 585 -28.79 1.88 -21.78
N LEU A 586 -28.91 0.58 -22.06
CA LEU A 586 -27.80 -0.26 -22.50
C LEU A 586 -27.84 -0.40 -24.02
N THR A 587 -26.72 -0.10 -24.69
CA THR A 587 -26.55 -0.24 -26.14
C THR A 587 -25.26 -1.01 -26.42
N GLY A 588 -25.31 -2.05 -27.25
CA GLY A 588 -24.12 -2.77 -27.70
C GLY A 588 -23.45 -2.02 -28.84
N ASP A 589 -23.93 -2.28 -30.06
CA ASP A 589 -23.49 -1.67 -31.31
C ASP A 589 -23.93 -0.20 -31.41
N ASP A 590 -22.98 0.74 -31.41
CA ASP A 590 -23.25 2.15 -31.66
C ASP A 590 -23.63 2.45 -33.13
N ALA A 591 -24.38 3.54 -33.32
CA ALA A 591 -24.83 3.99 -34.63
C ALA A 591 -23.73 4.48 -35.59
N SER A 592 -22.44 4.47 -35.22
CA SER A 592 -21.33 4.65 -36.17
C SER A 592 -21.14 3.44 -37.09
N GLY A 593 -21.45 2.23 -36.61
CA GLY A 593 -21.29 0.97 -37.32
C GLY A 593 -20.31 -0.03 -36.69
N GLY A 594 -20.37 -0.18 -35.36
CA GLY A 594 -19.76 -1.30 -34.63
C GLY A 594 -20.20 -2.69 -35.11
N GLN A 595 -19.66 -3.74 -34.51
CA GLN A 595 -20.07 -5.14 -34.72
C GLN A 595 -19.64 -6.00 -33.54
N GLY A 596 -20.51 -6.14 -32.55
CA GLY A 596 -20.32 -6.95 -31.34
C GLY A 596 -20.99 -8.32 -31.30
N SER A 597 -21.01 -8.89 -30.09
CA SER A 597 -21.65 -10.16 -29.70
C SER A 597 -22.09 -10.13 -28.24
N ASP A 598 -22.81 -9.07 -27.89
CA ASP A 598 -22.73 -8.47 -26.56
C ASP A 598 -23.50 -9.22 -25.48
N THR A 599 -23.09 -9.01 -24.23
CA THR A 599 -23.66 -9.62 -23.03
C THR A 599 -24.31 -8.54 -22.15
N PHE A 600 -25.62 -8.41 -22.26
CA PHE A 600 -26.41 -7.52 -21.39
C PHE A 600 -26.75 -8.25 -20.09
N VAL A 601 -26.11 -7.87 -18.99
CA VAL A 601 -26.19 -8.53 -17.68
C VAL A 601 -27.36 -8.00 -16.87
N LEU A 602 -28.18 -8.91 -16.32
CA LEU A 602 -29.31 -8.60 -15.44
C LEU A 602 -29.22 -9.42 -14.15
N ALA A 603 -29.41 -8.76 -13.00
CA ALA A 603 -29.72 -9.40 -11.71
C ALA A 603 -31.14 -9.03 -11.23
N VAL A 604 -31.41 -9.17 -9.93
CA VAL A 604 -32.73 -8.95 -9.31
C VAL A 604 -32.61 -7.90 -8.20
N GLY A 605 -33.51 -6.93 -8.17
CA GLY A 605 -33.45 -5.76 -7.28
C GLY A 605 -32.72 -4.56 -7.86
N GLU A 606 -32.10 -4.72 -9.02
CA GLU A 606 -31.42 -3.66 -9.80
C GLU A 606 -32.42 -2.64 -10.33
N GLY A 607 -33.39 -3.07 -11.13
CA GLY A 607 -34.45 -2.18 -11.60
C GLY A 607 -35.06 -2.64 -12.91
N THR A 608 -35.26 -1.71 -13.86
CA THR A 608 -35.88 -2.02 -15.15
C THR A 608 -35.18 -1.33 -16.31
N ASP A 609 -34.24 -2.03 -16.93
CA ASP A 609 -33.39 -1.50 -17.99
C ASP A 609 -34.08 -1.45 -19.35
N THR A 610 -33.53 -0.65 -20.25
CA THR A 610 -33.87 -0.60 -21.67
C THR A 610 -32.65 -0.98 -22.49
N ILE A 611 -32.67 -2.19 -23.05
CA ILE A 611 -31.66 -2.64 -24.01
C ILE A 611 -32.10 -2.19 -25.41
N VAL A 612 -31.30 -1.35 -26.06
CA VAL A 612 -31.76 -0.47 -27.15
C VAL A 612 -31.79 -1.17 -28.52
N ASP A 613 -30.90 -2.13 -28.75
CA ASP A 613 -30.51 -2.61 -30.08
C ASP A 613 -30.54 -4.15 -30.26
N PHE A 614 -30.45 -4.92 -29.17
CA PHE A 614 -30.40 -6.38 -29.06
C PHE A 614 -30.63 -7.22 -30.35
N GLN A 615 -29.55 -7.73 -30.94
CA GLN A 615 -29.56 -8.55 -32.14
C GLN A 615 -29.66 -10.06 -31.83
N VAL A 616 -30.92 -10.53 -31.75
CA VAL A 616 -31.28 -11.94 -31.47
C VAL A 616 -30.48 -12.96 -32.30
N GLY A 617 -29.62 -13.73 -31.61
CA GLY A 617 -28.81 -14.80 -32.19
C GLY A 617 -27.38 -14.37 -32.56
N VAL A 618 -26.99 -13.16 -32.18
CA VAL A 618 -25.62 -12.71 -31.99
C VAL A 618 -25.44 -12.49 -30.48
N ASP A 619 -26.12 -11.48 -29.94
CA ASP A 619 -26.09 -11.05 -28.55
C ASP A 619 -26.77 -12.04 -27.59
N VAL A 620 -26.40 -11.94 -26.31
CA VAL A 620 -26.91 -12.76 -25.20
C VAL A 620 -27.29 -11.90 -23.98
N ILE A 621 -28.15 -12.45 -23.14
CA ILE A 621 -28.52 -11.88 -21.85
C ILE A 621 -27.76 -12.63 -20.77
N GLY A 622 -26.90 -11.91 -20.04
CA GLY A 622 -26.22 -12.40 -18.86
C GLY A 622 -27.18 -12.47 -17.67
N LEU A 623 -27.17 -13.57 -16.93
CA LEU A 623 -27.97 -13.76 -15.74
C LEU A 623 -27.02 -13.87 -14.54
N ALA A 624 -26.95 -12.82 -13.73
CA ALA A 624 -26.03 -12.69 -12.60
C ALA A 624 -26.67 -13.14 -11.27
N ASP A 625 -25.88 -13.12 -10.19
CA ASP A 625 -26.31 -13.26 -8.79
C ASP A 625 -27.18 -14.51 -8.50
N GLY A 626 -26.91 -15.59 -9.25
CA GLY A 626 -27.60 -16.88 -9.15
C GLY A 626 -28.91 -16.99 -9.94
N LEU A 627 -29.27 -15.97 -10.73
CA LEU A 627 -30.44 -15.97 -11.60
C LEU A 627 -30.34 -17.04 -12.70
N THR A 628 -31.45 -17.71 -13.02
CA THR A 628 -31.49 -18.71 -14.09
C THR A 628 -32.63 -18.47 -15.08
N LEU A 629 -32.48 -19.00 -16.30
CA LEU A 629 -33.54 -19.02 -17.31
C LEU A 629 -34.82 -19.74 -16.85
N GLY A 630 -34.77 -20.51 -15.75
CA GLY A 630 -35.94 -21.14 -15.14
C GLY A 630 -36.81 -20.19 -14.30
N ASP A 631 -36.26 -19.06 -13.88
CA ASP A 631 -36.90 -18.06 -13.00
C ASP A 631 -37.56 -16.92 -13.80
N LEU A 632 -37.14 -16.76 -15.06
CA LEU A 632 -37.63 -15.73 -15.97
C LEU A 632 -39.04 -15.98 -16.48
N SER A 633 -39.79 -14.89 -16.70
CA SER A 633 -41.01 -14.87 -17.50
C SER A 633 -41.01 -13.69 -18.48
N PHE A 634 -41.81 -13.80 -19.54
CA PHE A 634 -41.70 -12.96 -20.73
C PHE A 634 -43.06 -12.39 -21.15
N SER A 635 -43.14 -11.09 -21.40
CA SER A 635 -44.36 -10.43 -21.87
C SER A 635 -44.07 -9.29 -22.83
N GLY A 636 -44.55 -9.41 -24.08
CA GLY A 636 -44.35 -8.41 -25.11
C GLY A 636 -42.88 -8.34 -25.54
N ASN A 637 -42.19 -7.31 -25.06
CA ASN A 637 -40.75 -7.09 -25.25
C ASN A 637 -39.98 -7.02 -23.92
N SER A 638 -40.64 -7.30 -22.79
CA SER A 638 -40.04 -7.22 -21.46
C SER A 638 -39.78 -8.60 -20.85
N ILE A 639 -38.76 -8.64 -20.00
CA ILE A 639 -38.25 -9.78 -19.23
C ILE A 639 -38.55 -9.52 -17.75
N PHE A 640 -39.00 -10.54 -17.01
CA PHE A 640 -39.47 -10.40 -15.63
C PHE A 640 -38.98 -11.54 -14.74
N VAL A 641 -38.79 -11.26 -13.45
CA VAL A 641 -38.73 -12.25 -12.37
C VAL A 641 -39.93 -12.04 -11.45
N SER A 642 -40.79 -13.05 -11.34
CA SER A 642 -42.08 -12.95 -10.64
C SER A 642 -42.98 -11.78 -11.12
N ASP A 643 -43.05 -10.68 -10.38
CA ASP A 643 -43.82 -9.45 -10.71
C ASP A 643 -42.88 -8.26 -11.06
N GLU A 644 -41.56 -8.44 -10.95
CA GLU A 644 -40.52 -7.44 -11.21
C GLU A 644 -40.09 -7.51 -12.69
N ALA A 645 -39.94 -6.37 -13.36
CA ALA A 645 -39.45 -6.30 -14.74
C ALA A 645 -37.96 -5.99 -14.71
N LEU A 646 -37.11 -6.87 -15.22
CA LEU A 646 -35.66 -6.65 -15.23
C LEU A 646 -35.22 -5.81 -16.43
N ALA A 647 -35.80 -6.08 -17.61
CA ALA A 647 -35.40 -5.41 -18.84
C ALA A 647 -36.55 -5.26 -19.84
N VAL A 648 -36.41 -4.28 -20.71
CA VAL A 648 -37.25 -3.97 -21.88
C VAL A 648 -36.36 -3.94 -23.10
N LEU A 649 -36.52 -4.90 -24.02
CA LEU A 649 -35.79 -4.88 -25.29
C LEU A 649 -36.50 -3.94 -26.27
N GLU A 650 -35.86 -2.88 -26.77
CA GLU A 650 -36.46 -2.07 -27.84
C GLU A 650 -36.43 -2.84 -29.17
N GLY A 651 -37.49 -2.70 -29.98
CA GLY A 651 -37.64 -3.36 -31.29
C GLY A 651 -37.89 -4.88 -31.26
N VAL A 652 -37.30 -5.61 -30.32
CA VAL A 652 -37.36 -7.07 -30.19
C VAL A 652 -38.66 -7.52 -29.51
N ASN A 653 -39.09 -8.75 -29.77
CA ASN A 653 -40.19 -9.38 -29.06
C ASN A 653 -39.67 -10.61 -28.31
N THR A 654 -39.91 -10.74 -27.01
CA THR A 654 -39.28 -11.80 -26.20
C THR A 654 -39.70 -13.22 -26.60
N SER A 655 -40.74 -13.38 -27.44
CA SER A 655 -41.07 -14.68 -28.07
C SER A 655 -40.15 -15.11 -29.23
N THR A 656 -39.16 -14.31 -29.62
CA THR A 656 -38.09 -14.71 -30.56
C THR A 656 -36.82 -15.19 -29.87
N LEU A 657 -36.70 -15.05 -28.55
CA LEU A 657 -35.54 -15.51 -27.79
C LEU A 657 -35.55 -17.03 -27.64
N GLY A 658 -34.37 -17.64 -27.75
CA GLY A 658 -34.13 -19.05 -27.50
C GLY A 658 -33.38 -19.28 -26.19
N ALA A 659 -33.03 -20.53 -25.88
CA ALA A 659 -32.16 -20.80 -24.72
C ALA A 659 -30.70 -20.40 -25.00
N GLU A 660 -30.35 -20.28 -26.28
CA GLU A 660 -29.12 -19.72 -26.82
C GLU A 660 -28.97 -18.20 -26.61
N SER A 661 -30.05 -17.50 -26.25
CA SER A 661 -30.04 -16.05 -25.99
C SER A 661 -29.68 -15.69 -24.54
N PHE A 662 -29.25 -16.67 -23.72
CA PHE A 662 -29.01 -16.51 -22.29
C PHE A 662 -27.74 -17.24 -21.84
N VAL A 663 -26.97 -16.61 -20.97
CA VAL A 663 -25.80 -17.18 -20.30
C VAL A 663 -25.88 -16.88 -18.80
N THR A 664 -25.39 -17.77 -17.95
CA THR A 664 -25.23 -17.48 -16.51
C THR A 664 -23.84 -16.88 -16.28
N ILE A 665 -23.81 -15.72 -15.65
CA ILE A 665 -22.62 -15.05 -15.13
C ILE A 665 -22.50 -15.41 -13.64
N GLY A 666 -21.28 -15.40 -13.08
CA GLY A 666 -21.02 -15.69 -11.67
C GLY A 666 -19.54 -15.63 -11.34
#